data_AF-A0A954SAQ7-F1
#
_entry.id   AF-A0A954SAQ7-F1
#
_cell.length_a   1.000
_cell.length_b   1.000
_cell.length_c   1.000
_cell.angle_alpha   90.00
_cell.angle_beta   90.00
_cell.angle_gamma   90.00
#
_symmetry.space_group_name_H-M   'P 1'
#
loop_
_entity.id
_entity.type
_entity.pdbx_description
1 polymer ?
#
loop_
_entity_poly.entity_id
_entity_poly.type
_entity_poly.pdbx_seq_one_letter_code
_entity_poly.pdbx_strand_id
1 'polypeptide(L)'
;QPFGHIRQHLNMQLAGYGALQVQHRELAHLYAMMGYAEASRRHANAIPAVSIRFESELECTITSVHQAIDRGLLEVACGEITRLPDLIKRGVECGALVDPWNILGFHGQFPLFAAREDAIPDNRVELLIRLMEAVFGAYARCLGEAAAQGRPELQERISNVFLAQAEWWDRFGSDVIEDLPDVSGQESWESASFVSQALSQWREAGEAAGDISFWRQHVERFQSAQAYALVVVALLDKQDYVASMALLMQWMGQINEVGFESAEHSIFELLIRWLRDITGEGGIVDPAERMRMMRRLFDFLEANAEEWWGVPKLPGGFDAADGHEPLGIEEFDDLEGLEDAPDEEDELFGAAYDDMVFRDTADDGNWGNTVEDEGFNVRNSEFEVINRELEPRLKFLLAVGHLYQLSASSLAADLHAGLQIDQDLVGALANWHRQSQRWQIDLAELMETIWDYEIDPPTGDHDANIEYDIQFQVKIYLLHQVINTLICQRNAERLLNGVIPEQVAVARGSEQDRRLSVCYRAIVQRDAAAVKELLPDLLSRLGRNPLLYVPLDHGGDPGQVLRTQSLQSVVRFLLRELPRLGLLRETWHLLYTAYKMERKWRPQGQAITEFDRLFDIALRSTLESLITSSASWSSGTIETEELIESIGQVLDPYQWLWSEHSKTMRISAVDGMRREEEWGELAEFIRTYGADLFHASHLTLGNIRAILHNGTDWFLDYLEEEQDPLHPIQLLQDLDSGLMDREEAEWCLEQVYSIIVDRFDRFLEYNTTTTQSDYGEMIFCLLEFLRLESRYDRDSWNLTPLTLVHSALVRHGLTDAADIWEATFEMQTTDIADQHLADLERLQKTYGMRMPTIADHLNERFVKPLDVNRILALVKQSVLDARAGMESSPAFETLQQEVDDYLQGSWGSGIDVPHWLRQMEREIGEASRTRYVGRPTAEAELDLPQVHVTREEFQQQIRHWRSSPTSDRGRKRSSKKRGNPEDE
;
A
#
# COMPACT_ATOMS: atom_id res chain seq x y z
N GLN A 1 -10.99 -42.72 7.98
CA GLN A 1 -11.02 -43.18 6.56
C GLN A 1 -9.83 -44.11 6.26
N PRO A 2 -10.00 -45.26 5.58
CA PRO A 2 -8.91 -46.23 5.32
C PRO A 2 -7.73 -45.68 4.50
N PHE A 3 -7.99 -44.71 3.62
CA PHE A 3 -6.98 -44.03 2.80
C PHE A 3 -6.57 -42.65 3.35
N GLY A 4 -7.01 -42.28 4.56
CA GLY A 4 -6.79 -40.95 5.13
C GLY A 4 -5.30 -40.58 5.23
N HIS A 5 -4.46 -41.50 5.73
CA HIS A 5 -3.01 -41.28 5.81
C HIS A 5 -2.32 -41.15 4.44
N ILE A 6 -2.84 -41.83 3.41
CA ILE A 6 -2.30 -41.72 2.04
C ILE A 6 -2.71 -40.39 1.42
N ARG A 7 -3.98 -39.98 1.57
CA ARG A 7 -4.47 -38.65 1.15
C ARG A 7 -3.67 -37.54 1.83
N GLN A 8 -3.50 -37.62 3.15
CA GLN A 8 -2.70 -36.67 3.92
C GLN A 8 -1.25 -36.60 3.43
N HIS A 9 -0.60 -37.75 3.19
CA HIS A 9 0.77 -37.77 2.66
C HIS A 9 0.87 -37.13 1.27
N LEU A 10 -0.06 -37.46 0.37
CA LEU A 10 -0.10 -36.92 -0.98
C LEU A 10 -0.35 -35.41 -0.96
N ASN A 11 -1.35 -34.95 -0.21
CA ASN A 11 -1.67 -33.52 -0.08
C ASN A 11 -0.47 -32.75 0.45
N MET A 12 0.25 -33.28 1.44
CA MET A 12 1.44 -32.63 1.99
C MET A 12 2.61 -32.58 0.99
N GLN A 13 2.82 -33.64 0.20
CA GLN A 13 3.83 -33.61 -0.88
C GLN A 13 3.46 -32.62 -1.99
N LEU A 14 2.19 -32.58 -2.39
CA LEU A 14 1.70 -31.65 -3.41
C LEU A 14 1.76 -30.21 -2.94
N ALA A 15 1.41 -29.94 -1.67
CA ALA A 15 1.51 -28.62 -1.07
C ALA A 15 2.96 -28.12 -1.06
N GLY A 16 3.90 -28.93 -0.56
CA GLY A 16 5.32 -28.56 -0.55
C GLY A 16 5.90 -28.39 -1.97
N TYR A 17 5.48 -29.22 -2.91
CA TYR A 17 5.86 -29.07 -4.31
C TYR A 17 5.29 -27.80 -4.95
N GLY A 18 4.01 -27.48 -4.70
CA GLY A 18 3.38 -26.24 -5.17
C GLY A 18 4.04 -24.99 -4.61
N ALA A 19 4.41 -25.01 -3.33
CA ALA A 19 5.09 -23.90 -2.67
C ALA A 19 6.47 -23.61 -3.29
N LEU A 20 7.25 -24.66 -3.55
CA LEU A 20 8.51 -24.53 -4.30
C LEU A 20 8.28 -24.00 -5.72
N GLN A 21 7.21 -24.42 -6.41
CA GLN A 21 6.89 -23.89 -7.73
C GLN A 21 6.59 -22.39 -7.70
N VAL A 22 5.80 -21.92 -6.73
CA VAL A 22 5.52 -20.49 -6.54
C VAL A 22 6.82 -19.72 -6.29
N GLN A 23 7.64 -20.16 -5.34
CA GLN A 23 8.92 -19.51 -5.03
C GLN A 23 9.88 -19.47 -6.22
N HIS A 24 10.08 -20.60 -6.92
CA HIS A 24 10.96 -20.65 -8.09
C HIS A 24 10.42 -19.83 -9.27
N ARG A 25 9.10 -19.76 -9.45
CA ARG A 25 8.49 -18.94 -10.50
C ARG A 25 8.74 -17.46 -10.23
N GLU A 26 8.44 -16.99 -9.03
CA GLU A 26 8.64 -15.61 -8.63
C GLU A 26 10.12 -15.22 -8.67
N LEU A 27 11.03 -16.07 -8.17
CA LEU A 27 12.47 -15.80 -8.29
C LEU A 27 12.96 -15.73 -9.74
N ALA A 28 12.41 -16.57 -10.63
CA ALA A 28 12.74 -16.50 -12.04
C ALA A 28 12.30 -15.15 -12.65
N HIS A 29 11.10 -14.68 -12.28
CA HIS A 29 10.58 -13.37 -12.68
C HIS A 29 11.46 -12.22 -12.13
N LEU A 30 11.72 -12.20 -10.83
CA LEU A 30 12.52 -11.16 -10.16
C LEU A 30 13.94 -11.08 -10.72
N TYR A 31 14.61 -12.22 -10.94
CA TYR A 31 15.94 -12.24 -11.56
C TYR A 31 15.92 -11.81 -13.03
N ALA A 32 14.83 -12.08 -13.76
CA ALA A 32 14.65 -11.55 -15.11
C ALA A 32 14.55 -10.01 -15.07
N MET A 33 13.73 -9.45 -14.18
CA MET A 33 13.58 -7.99 -13.99
C MET A 33 14.88 -7.29 -13.59
N MET A 34 15.68 -7.92 -12.72
CA MET A 34 17.00 -7.40 -12.34
C MET A 34 18.00 -7.43 -13.51
N GLY A 35 17.77 -8.29 -14.51
CA GLY A 35 18.61 -8.47 -15.69
C GLY A 35 19.62 -9.62 -15.62
N TYR A 36 19.40 -10.59 -14.72
CA TYR A 36 20.26 -11.76 -14.54
C TYR A 36 19.64 -13.00 -15.21
N ALA A 37 19.73 -13.05 -16.55
CA ALA A 37 19.06 -14.07 -17.36
C ALA A 37 19.49 -15.53 -17.05
N GLU A 38 20.77 -15.77 -16.73
CA GLU A 38 21.24 -17.13 -16.39
C GLU A 38 20.63 -17.64 -15.07
N ALA A 39 20.54 -16.78 -14.07
CA ALA A 39 19.93 -17.11 -12.80
C ALA A 39 18.42 -17.34 -12.96
N SER A 40 17.72 -16.45 -13.68
CA SER A 40 16.30 -16.63 -14.01
C SER A 40 16.02 -17.98 -14.68
N ARG A 41 16.80 -18.34 -15.71
CA ARG A 41 16.68 -19.65 -16.38
C ARG A 41 16.93 -20.83 -15.44
N ARG A 42 17.81 -20.69 -14.44
CA ARG A 42 18.07 -21.76 -13.46
C ARG A 42 16.81 -22.07 -12.64
N HIS A 43 16.15 -21.04 -12.10
CA HIS A 43 14.91 -21.22 -11.33
C HIS A 43 13.74 -21.69 -12.22
N ALA A 44 13.60 -21.14 -13.44
CA ALA A 44 12.59 -21.59 -14.39
C ALA A 44 12.78 -23.07 -14.82
N ASN A 45 14.03 -23.54 -14.93
CA ASN A 45 14.33 -24.95 -15.26
C ASN A 45 14.11 -25.91 -14.08
N ALA A 46 14.09 -25.41 -12.85
CA ALA A 46 13.73 -26.22 -11.68
C ALA A 46 12.26 -26.67 -11.75
N ILE A 47 11.40 -25.90 -12.42
CA ILE A 47 9.99 -26.22 -12.60
C ILE A 47 9.81 -27.08 -13.87
N PRO A 48 9.08 -28.21 -13.79
CA PRO A 48 8.82 -29.06 -14.96
C PRO A 48 7.96 -28.40 -16.04
N ALA A 49 7.08 -27.47 -15.66
CA ALA A 49 6.19 -26.78 -16.57
C ALA A 49 6.95 -25.95 -17.61
N VAL A 50 6.51 -26.02 -18.86
CA VAL A 50 7.16 -25.31 -19.97
C VAL A 50 6.74 -23.83 -20.03
N SER A 51 5.54 -23.51 -19.53
CA SER A 51 4.98 -22.14 -19.47
C SER A 51 5.95 -21.14 -18.85
N ILE A 52 6.46 -21.45 -17.66
CA ILE A 52 7.35 -20.56 -16.89
C ILE A 52 8.69 -20.34 -17.63
N ARG A 53 9.17 -21.33 -18.38
CA ARG A 53 10.40 -21.16 -19.17
C ARG A 53 10.22 -20.19 -20.33
N PHE A 54 9.04 -20.17 -20.96
CA PHE A 54 8.72 -19.18 -21.99
C PHE A 54 8.50 -17.80 -21.37
N GLU A 55 7.75 -17.71 -20.27
CA GLU A 55 7.53 -16.48 -19.49
C GLU A 55 8.87 -15.83 -19.12
N SER A 56 9.74 -16.56 -18.42
CA SER A 56 11.06 -16.06 -18.01
C SER A 56 11.96 -15.70 -19.20
N GLU A 57 11.93 -16.45 -20.31
CA GLU A 57 12.75 -16.12 -21.48
C GLU A 57 12.25 -14.84 -22.19
N LEU A 58 10.93 -14.61 -22.23
CA LEU A 58 10.34 -13.36 -22.76
C LEU A 58 10.76 -12.18 -21.90
N GLU A 59 10.60 -12.27 -20.58
CA GLU A 59 10.98 -11.22 -19.63
C GLU A 59 12.48 -10.92 -19.63
N CYS A 60 13.33 -11.96 -19.69
CA CYS A 60 14.78 -11.80 -19.84
C CYS A 60 15.13 -11.07 -21.13
N THR A 61 14.46 -11.42 -22.24
CA THR A 61 14.68 -10.77 -23.54
C THR A 61 14.25 -9.31 -23.51
N ILE A 62 13.09 -9.00 -22.93
CA ILE A 62 12.60 -7.62 -22.77
C ILE A 62 13.57 -6.79 -21.92
N THR A 63 14.00 -7.33 -20.78
CA THR A 63 14.94 -6.64 -19.89
C THR A 63 16.30 -6.43 -20.55
N SER A 64 16.81 -7.42 -21.29
CA SER A 64 18.05 -7.31 -22.06
C SER A 64 17.95 -6.23 -23.15
N VAL A 65 16.81 -6.14 -23.85
CA VAL A 65 16.53 -5.06 -24.82
C VAL A 65 16.59 -3.70 -24.14
N HIS A 66 15.95 -3.52 -22.98
CA HIS A 66 15.98 -2.28 -22.23
C HIS A 66 17.40 -1.90 -21.78
N GLN A 67 18.17 -2.85 -21.25
CA GLN A 67 19.56 -2.62 -20.86
C GLN A 67 20.46 -2.29 -22.05
N ALA A 68 20.26 -2.94 -23.19
CA ALA A 68 21.00 -2.66 -24.41
C ALA A 68 20.71 -1.24 -24.94
N ILE A 69 19.44 -0.80 -24.86
CA ILE A 69 19.03 0.58 -25.17
C ILE A 69 19.72 1.58 -24.23
N ASP A 70 19.70 1.34 -22.91
CA ASP A 70 20.31 2.23 -21.91
C ASP A 70 21.82 2.37 -22.09
N ARG A 71 22.49 1.32 -22.60
CA ARG A 71 23.93 1.35 -22.93
C ARG A 71 24.22 1.91 -24.33
N GLY A 72 23.20 2.32 -25.09
CA GLY A 72 23.35 2.82 -26.46
C GLY A 72 23.68 1.74 -27.50
N LEU A 73 23.52 0.46 -27.18
CA LEU A 73 23.82 -0.70 -28.03
C LEU A 73 22.61 -1.12 -28.87
N LEU A 74 22.15 -0.22 -29.74
CA LEU A 74 20.86 -0.37 -30.43
C LEU A 74 20.79 -1.55 -31.41
N GLU A 75 21.91 -1.95 -32.00
CA GLU A 75 21.99 -3.10 -32.91
C GLU A 75 21.73 -4.43 -32.17
N VAL A 76 22.21 -4.53 -30.93
CA VAL A 76 21.97 -5.70 -30.06
C VAL A 76 20.50 -5.76 -29.67
N ALA A 77 19.94 -4.63 -29.21
CA ALA A 77 18.52 -4.50 -28.89
C ALA A 77 17.62 -4.91 -30.06
N CYS A 78 17.90 -4.42 -31.27
CA CYS A 78 17.16 -4.80 -32.49
C CYS A 78 17.32 -6.30 -32.81
N GLY A 79 18.50 -6.87 -32.60
CA GLY A 79 18.74 -8.30 -32.78
C GLY A 79 17.92 -9.19 -31.84
N GLU A 80 17.74 -8.77 -30.60
CA GLU A 80 16.98 -9.50 -29.58
C GLU A 80 15.47 -9.33 -29.74
N ILE A 81 15.02 -8.09 -29.97
CA ILE A 81 13.58 -7.79 -30.08
C ILE A 81 12.93 -8.52 -31.26
N THR A 82 13.67 -8.72 -32.36
CA THR A 82 13.19 -9.47 -33.53
C THR A 82 12.98 -10.97 -33.27
N ARG A 83 13.40 -11.50 -32.10
CA ARG A 83 13.18 -12.90 -31.70
C ARG A 83 11.89 -13.09 -30.91
N LEU A 84 11.34 -12.05 -30.29
CA LEU A 84 10.13 -12.13 -29.46
C LEU A 84 8.93 -12.76 -30.19
N PRO A 85 8.62 -12.41 -31.46
CA PRO A 85 7.47 -13.00 -32.16
C PRO A 85 7.55 -14.52 -32.32
N ASP A 86 8.75 -15.07 -32.56
CA ASP A 86 8.96 -16.52 -32.69
C ASP A 86 8.78 -17.21 -31.34
N LEU A 87 9.29 -16.61 -30.26
CA LEU A 87 9.13 -17.15 -28.91
C LEU A 87 7.66 -17.21 -28.48
N ILE A 88 6.89 -16.15 -28.72
CA ILE A 88 5.45 -16.09 -28.40
C ILE A 88 4.69 -17.16 -29.18
N LYS A 89 4.88 -17.21 -30.51
CA LYS A 89 4.20 -18.19 -31.38
C LYS A 89 4.52 -19.62 -30.97
N ARG A 90 5.79 -19.93 -30.71
CA ARG A 90 6.19 -21.26 -30.22
C ARG A 90 5.59 -21.58 -28.86
N GLY A 91 5.50 -20.59 -27.97
CA GLY A 91 4.85 -20.72 -26.67
C GLY A 91 3.39 -21.11 -26.81
N VAL A 92 2.65 -20.43 -27.69
CA VAL A 92 1.24 -20.75 -28.01
C VAL A 92 1.12 -22.12 -28.69
N GLU A 93 1.91 -22.39 -29.74
CA GLU A 93 1.85 -23.65 -30.50
C GLU A 93 2.15 -24.90 -29.67
N CYS A 94 3.01 -24.79 -28.66
CA CYS A 94 3.31 -25.89 -27.74
C CYS A 94 2.39 -25.95 -26.50
N GLY A 95 1.42 -25.03 -26.39
CA GLY A 95 0.48 -24.94 -25.26
C GLY A 95 1.10 -24.42 -23.96
N ALA A 96 2.29 -23.83 -24.02
CA ALA A 96 2.96 -23.21 -22.87
C ALA A 96 2.35 -21.85 -22.53
N LEU A 97 1.94 -21.09 -23.56
CA LEU A 97 1.09 -19.91 -23.43
C LEU A 97 -0.34 -20.28 -23.82
N VAL A 98 -1.33 -19.62 -23.22
CA VAL A 98 -2.73 -19.83 -23.58
C VAL A 98 -2.97 -19.44 -25.05
N ASP A 99 -3.89 -20.16 -25.71
CA ASP A 99 -4.32 -19.78 -27.06
C ASP A 99 -5.07 -18.43 -26.97
N PRO A 100 -4.61 -17.37 -27.66
CA PRO A 100 -5.28 -16.07 -27.66
C PRO A 100 -6.76 -16.13 -28.08
N TRP A 101 -7.17 -17.12 -28.88
CA TRP A 101 -8.59 -17.28 -29.25
C TRP A 101 -9.53 -17.50 -28.06
N ASN A 102 -8.99 -17.91 -26.91
CA ASN A 102 -9.78 -18.06 -25.69
C ASN A 102 -10.27 -16.71 -25.12
N ILE A 103 -9.65 -15.60 -25.52
CA ILE A 103 -10.11 -14.24 -25.20
C ILE A 103 -11.49 -14.04 -25.83
N LEU A 104 -11.58 -13.99 -27.16
CA LEU A 104 -12.88 -13.85 -27.87
C LEU A 104 -13.86 -15.01 -27.64
N GLY A 105 -13.36 -16.24 -27.54
CA GLY A 105 -14.23 -17.42 -27.51
C GLY A 105 -14.90 -17.67 -26.16
N PHE A 106 -14.23 -17.28 -25.07
CA PHE A 106 -14.62 -17.64 -23.71
C PHE A 106 -14.52 -16.47 -22.72
N HIS A 107 -14.12 -15.28 -23.16
CA HIS A 107 -13.84 -14.12 -22.30
C HIS A 107 -12.81 -14.42 -21.20
N GLY A 108 -11.91 -15.38 -21.44
CA GLY A 108 -10.98 -15.88 -20.41
C GLY A 108 -11.63 -16.72 -19.29
N GLN A 109 -12.92 -17.04 -19.41
CA GLN A 109 -13.72 -17.78 -18.43
C GLN A 109 -14.08 -19.17 -18.95
N PHE A 110 -13.73 -20.23 -18.22
CA PHE A 110 -14.12 -21.59 -18.60
C PHE A 110 -15.26 -22.09 -17.72
N PRO A 111 -16.52 -22.12 -18.21
CA PRO A 111 -17.65 -22.63 -17.44
C PRO A 111 -17.52 -24.14 -17.23
N LEU A 112 -17.49 -24.58 -15.98
CA LEU A 112 -17.62 -25.99 -15.62
C LEU A 112 -19.09 -26.45 -15.72
N PHE A 113 -20.05 -25.57 -15.42
CA PHE A 113 -21.49 -25.81 -15.47
C PHE A 113 -22.26 -24.57 -15.99
N ALA A 114 -23.59 -24.58 -15.87
CA ALA A 114 -24.47 -23.55 -16.43
C ALA A 114 -24.61 -22.27 -15.57
N ALA A 115 -24.19 -22.30 -14.31
CA ALA A 115 -24.30 -21.19 -13.37
C ALA A 115 -23.05 -20.26 -13.41
N ARG A 116 -23.23 -19.00 -12.98
CA ARG A 116 -22.22 -17.92 -12.97
C ARG A 116 -20.99 -18.29 -12.13
N GLU A 117 -21.18 -19.02 -11.04
CA GLU A 117 -20.17 -19.36 -10.04
C GLU A 117 -19.21 -20.46 -10.50
N ASP A 118 -19.60 -21.24 -11.51
CA ASP A 118 -18.86 -22.41 -11.98
C ASP A 118 -17.86 -22.08 -13.10
N ALA A 119 -17.78 -20.80 -13.50
CA ALA A 119 -16.79 -20.31 -14.45
C ALA A 119 -15.48 -19.98 -13.73
N ILE A 120 -14.41 -20.68 -14.08
CA ILE A 120 -13.09 -20.41 -13.52
C ILE A 120 -12.33 -19.47 -14.47
N PRO A 121 -11.88 -18.28 -14.00
CA PRO A 121 -11.01 -17.42 -14.79
C PRO A 121 -9.68 -18.12 -15.05
N ASP A 122 -9.24 -18.14 -16.30
CA ASP A 122 -7.92 -18.62 -16.66
C ASP A 122 -6.89 -17.48 -16.55
N ASN A 123 -6.23 -17.40 -15.39
CA ASN A 123 -5.20 -16.40 -15.09
C ASN A 123 -4.04 -16.36 -16.12
N ARG A 124 -3.90 -17.39 -16.98
CA ARG A 124 -2.92 -17.37 -18.08
C ARG A 124 -3.27 -16.37 -19.17
N VAL A 125 -4.54 -16.00 -19.31
CA VAL A 125 -5.00 -14.96 -20.25
C VAL A 125 -4.48 -13.60 -19.81
N GLU A 126 -4.68 -13.23 -18.56
CA GLU A 126 -4.13 -12.00 -17.99
C GLU A 126 -2.59 -11.95 -18.09
N LEU A 127 -1.92 -13.08 -17.82
CA LEU A 127 -0.47 -13.18 -17.98
C LEU A 127 -0.05 -12.92 -19.44
N LEU A 128 -0.74 -13.50 -20.42
CA LEU A 128 -0.43 -13.31 -21.83
C LEU A 128 -0.64 -11.84 -22.25
N ILE A 129 -1.74 -11.23 -21.82
CA ILE A 129 -2.04 -9.81 -22.08
C ILE A 129 -0.92 -8.92 -21.52
N ARG A 130 -0.53 -9.13 -20.26
CA ARG A 130 0.58 -8.41 -19.61
C ARG A 130 1.91 -8.59 -20.34
N LEU A 131 2.23 -9.81 -20.79
CA LEU A 131 3.44 -10.08 -21.56
C LEU A 131 3.42 -9.38 -22.92
N MET A 132 2.27 -9.39 -23.60
CA MET A 132 2.11 -8.71 -24.89
C MET A 132 2.26 -7.20 -24.77
N GLU A 133 1.71 -6.62 -23.71
CA GLU A 133 1.88 -5.20 -23.39
C GLU A 133 3.36 -4.84 -23.14
N ALA A 134 4.07 -5.62 -22.32
CA ALA A 134 5.51 -5.41 -22.10
C ALA A 134 6.34 -5.55 -23.39
N VAL A 135 5.95 -6.47 -24.28
CA VAL A 135 6.56 -6.62 -25.62
C VAL A 135 6.32 -5.38 -26.48
N PHE A 136 5.10 -4.85 -26.51
CA PHE A 136 4.79 -3.62 -27.24
C PHE A 136 5.52 -2.40 -26.65
N GLY A 137 5.62 -2.29 -25.34
CA GLY A 137 6.44 -1.27 -24.66
C GLY A 137 7.92 -1.34 -25.08
N ALA A 138 8.50 -2.55 -25.12
CA ALA A 138 9.86 -2.76 -25.59
C ALA A 138 10.05 -2.35 -27.06
N TYR A 139 9.08 -2.66 -27.94
CA TYR A 139 9.10 -2.22 -29.34
C TYR A 139 9.06 -0.71 -29.46
N ALA A 140 8.15 -0.06 -28.73
CA ALA A 140 7.97 1.37 -28.74
C ALA A 140 9.25 2.10 -28.29
N ARG A 141 9.87 1.65 -27.19
CA ARG A 141 11.14 2.21 -26.70
C ARG A 141 12.28 2.02 -27.70
N CYS A 142 12.41 0.83 -28.30
CA CYS A 142 13.45 0.55 -29.29
C CYS A 142 13.28 1.42 -30.56
N LEU A 143 12.03 1.58 -31.01
CA LEU A 143 11.68 2.41 -32.17
C LEU A 143 11.89 3.91 -31.90
N GLY A 144 11.57 4.38 -30.69
CA GLY A 144 11.82 5.75 -30.25
C GLY A 144 13.32 6.08 -30.18
N GLU A 145 14.13 5.21 -29.59
CA GLU A 145 15.58 5.41 -29.51
C GLU A 145 16.25 5.32 -30.89
N ALA A 146 15.77 4.44 -31.79
CA ALA A 146 16.24 4.39 -33.18
C ALA A 146 16.03 5.71 -33.93
N ALA A 147 14.89 6.36 -33.71
CA ALA A 147 14.61 7.69 -34.24
C ALA A 147 15.49 8.76 -33.60
N ALA A 148 15.64 8.76 -32.27
CA ALA A 148 16.46 9.73 -31.55
C ALA A 148 17.95 9.66 -31.96
N GLN A 149 18.49 8.46 -32.19
CA GLN A 149 19.84 8.25 -32.74
C GLN A 149 19.90 8.40 -34.28
N GLY A 150 18.73 8.54 -34.93
CA GLY A 150 18.46 8.56 -36.38
C GLY A 150 19.24 7.52 -37.16
N ARG A 151 18.88 6.27 -36.88
CA ARG A 151 19.27 5.08 -37.64
C ARG A 151 18.04 4.61 -38.43
N PRO A 152 17.75 5.20 -39.60
CA PRO A 152 16.49 4.96 -40.32
C PRO A 152 16.33 3.50 -40.75
N GLU A 153 17.43 2.81 -41.08
CA GLU A 153 17.41 1.39 -41.44
C GLU A 153 16.92 0.49 -40.28
N LEU A 154 17.34 0.78 -39.05
CA LEU A 154 16.88 0.05 -37.87
C LEU A 154 15.44 0.41 -37.52
N GLN A 155 15.08 1.68 -37.64
CA GLN A 155 13.72 2.18 -37.41
C GLN A 155 12.71 1.47 -38.34
N GLU A 156 12.98 1.40 -39.64
CA GLU A 156 12.13 0.71 -40.62
C GLU A 156 12.03 -0.79 -40.29
N ARG A 157 13.16 -1.44 -39.96
CA ARG A 157 13.17 -2.85 -39.60
C ARG A 157 12.35 -3.15 -38.34
N ILE A 158 12.47 -2.35 -37.28
CA ILE A 158 11.72 -2.52 -36.03
C ILE A 158 10.24 -2.28 -36.27
N SER A 159 9.89 -1.20 -36.99
CA SER A 159 8.50 -0.85 -37.29
C SER A 159 7.79 -1.96 -38.07
N ASN A 160 8.44 -2.56 -39.07
CA ASN A 160 7.87 -3.68 -39.83
C ASN A 160 7.60 -4.93 -38.97
N VAL A 161 8.50 -5.25 -38.05
CA VAL A 161 8.33 -6.40 -37.15
C VAL A 161 7.24 -6.13 -36.11
N PHE A 162 7.20 -4.90 -35.57
CA PHE A 162 6.17 -4.48 -34.63
C PHE A 162 4.78 -4.52 -35.28
N LEU A 163 4.60 -3.92 -36.47
CA LEU A 163 3.33 -3.96 -37.20
C LEU A 163 2.84 -5.40 -37.42
N ALA A 164 3.72 -6.30 -37.86
CA ALA A 164 3.35 -7.70 -38.11
C ALA A 164 2.93 -8.44 -36.82
N GLN A 165 3.47 -8.04 -35.66
CA GLN A 165 3.08 -8.60 -34.37
C GLN A 165 1.76 -8.00 -33.86
N ALA A 166 1.57 -6.69 -34.02
CA ALA A 166 0.32 -5.99 -33.72
C ALA A 166 -0.85 -6.57 -34.53
N GLU A 167 -0.70 -6.64 -35.86
CA GLU A 167 -1.71 -7.24 -36.76
C GLU A 167 -2.01 -8.71 -36.44
N TRP A 168 -1.09 -9.44 -35.81
CA TRP A 168 -1.33 -10.81 -35.37
C TRP A 168 -2.15 -10.84 -34.07
N TRP A 169 -1.85 -9.95 -33.12
CA TRP A 169 -2.50 -9.85 -31.82
C TRP A 169 -3.96 -9.37 -31.91
N ASP A 170 -4.23 -8.32 -32.67
CA ASP A 170 -5.57 -7.70 -32.72
C ASP A 170 -6.65 -8.60 -33.35
N ARG A 171 -6.25 -9.72 -33.96
CA ARG A 171 -7.19 -10.73 -34.46
C ARG A 171 -7.94 -11.44 -33.34
N PHE A 172 -7.44 -11.34 -32.11
CA PHE A 172 -7.93 -12.06 -30.94
C PHE A 172 -8.78 -11.21 -30.00
N GLY A 173 -9.09 -9.96 -30.37
CA GLY A 173 -10.09 -9.12 -29.73
C GLY A 173 -9.86 -8.85 -28.23
N SER A 174 -8.62 -8.63 -27.81
CA SER A 174 -8.27 -8.23 -26.45
C SER A 174 -8.79 -6.86 -26.05
N ASP A 175 -9.14 -6.03 -27.02
CA ASP A 175 -9.67 -4.67 -26.89
C ASP A 175 -11.21 -4.60 -26.80
N VAL A 176 -11.89 -5.72 -27.04
CA VAL A 176 -13.36 -5.76 -27.15
C VAL A 176 -14.05 -6.18 -25.84
N ILE A 177 -13.32 -6.82 -24.93
CA ILE A 177 -13.88 -7.46 -23.74
C ILE A 177 -13.71 -6.53 -22.53
N GLU A 178 -14.82 -6.07 -21.98
CA GLU A 178 -14.82 -5.07 -20.88
C GLU A 178 -14.17 -5.58 -19.59
N ASP A 179 -14.27 -6.89 -19.31
CA ASP A 179 -13.76 -7.52 -18.08
C ASP A 179 -12.25 -7.86 -18.12
N LEU A 180 -11.56 -7.60 -19.22
CA LEU A 180 -10.12 -7.86 -19.38
C LEU A 180 -9.33 -6.56 -19.62
N PRO A 181 -8.03 -6.52 -19.26
CA PRO A 181 -7.20 -5.36 -19.57
C PRO A 181 -7.14 -5.13 -21.09
N ASP A 182 -7.46 -3.91 -21.51
CA ASP A 182 -7.42 -3.50 -22.91
C ASP A 182 -5.97 -3.35 -23.39
N VAL A 183 -5.59 -4.16 -24.38
CA VAL A 183 -4.29 -4.08 -25.05
C VAL A 183 -4.51 -4.15 -26.56
N SER A 184 -4.49 -2.98 -27.21
CA SER A 184 -4.53 -2.84 -28.66
C SER A 184 -3.12 -2.76 -29.26
N GLY A 185 -2.79 -3.74 -30.11
CA GLY A 185 -1.52 -3.80 -30.82
C GLY A 185 -1.40 -2.71 -31.88
N GLN A 186 -2.44 -2.49 -32.67
CA GLN A 186 -2.47 -1.48 -33.73
C GLN A 186 -2.31 -0.07 -33.13
N GLU A 187 -3.05 0.24 -32.06
CA GLU A 187 -2.93 1.52 -31.38
C GLU A 187 -1.51 1.72 -30.81
N SER A 188 -0.93 0.68 -30.20
CA SER A 188 0.44 0.70 -29.69
C SER A 188 1.47 0.97 -30.79
N TRP A 189 1.33 0.33 -31.96
CA TRP A 189 2.22 0.54 -33.09
C TRP A 189 2.06 1.93 -33.72
N GLU A 190 0.82 2.38 -33.92
CA GLU A 190 0.53 3.71 -34.47
C GLU A 190 1.13 4.78 -33.57
N SER A 191 0.86 4.69 -32.26
CA SER A 191 1.41 5.56 -31.23
C SER A 191 2.94 5.60 -31.29
N ALA A 192 3.61 4.44 -31.24
CA ALA A 192 5.06 4.37 -31.28
C ALA A 192 5.66 4.88 -32.61
N SER A 193 5.01 4.60 -33.74
CA SER A 193 5.42 5.06 -35.08
C SER A 193 5.33 6.58 -35.18
N PHE A 194 4.25 7.18 -34.68
CA PHE A 194 4.10 8.63 -34.62
C PHE A 194 5.15 9.28 -33.72
N VAL A 195 5.39 8.72 -32.53
CA VAL A 195 6.44 9.18 -31.61
C VAL A 195 7.81 9.11 -32.26
N SER A 196 8.11 8.00 -32.93
CA SER A 196 9.36 7.81 -33.67
C SER A 196 9.55 8.84 -34.80
N GLN A 197 8.49 9.14 -35.55
CA GLN A 197 8.52 10.20 -36.58
C GLN A 197 8.73 11.58 -35.95
N ALA A 198 8.03 11.89 -34.85
CA ALA A 198 8.16 13.15 -34.15
C ALA A 198 9.58 13.34 -33.58
N LEU A 199 10.17 12.30 -32.97
CA LEU A 199 11.56 12.33 -32.48
C LEU A 199 12.59 12.48 -33.61
N SER A 200 12.34 11.86 -34.76
CA SER A 200 13.20 12.03 -35.95
C SER A 200 13.19 13.47 -36.44
N GLN A 201 12.00 14.08 -36.52
CA GLN A 201 11.83 15.47 -36.94
C GLN A 201 12.35 16.47 -35.89
N TRP A 202 12.17 16.16 -34.61
CA TRP A 202 12.73 16.91 -33.49
C TRP A 202 14.26 16.96 -33.60
N ARG A 203 14.89 15.83 -33.92
CA ARG A 203 16.33 15.78 -34.20
C ARG A 203 16.73 16.61 -35.41
N GLU A 204 15.99 16.52 -36.53
CA GLU A 204 16.27 17.31 -37.74
C GLU A 204 16.12 18.82 -37.52
N ALA A 205 15.22 19.23 -36.63
CA ALA A 205 14.94 20.63 -36.30
C ALA A 205 16.01 21.28 -35.40
N GLY A 206 16.82 20.51 -34.67
CA GLY A 206 17.94 21.03 -33.87
C GLY A 206 17.51 22.06 -32.81
N GLU A 207 18.05 23.29 -32.85
CA GLU A 207 17.68 24.38 -31.91
C GLU A 207 16.22 24.85 -32.04
N ALA A 208 15.56 24.63 -33.19
CA ALA A 208 14.15 24.98 -33.38
C ALA A 208 13.18 23.98 -32.69
N ALA A 209 13.70 22.88 -32.17
CA ALA A 209 12.95 21.78 -31.60
C ALA A 209 12.54 21.99 -30.13
N GLY A 210 13.12 22.99 -29.46
CA GLY A 210 12.70 23.46 -28.13
C GLY A 210 11.53 24.44 -28.17
N ASP A 211 10.99 24.76 -29.36
CA ASP A 211 9.83 25.64 -29.49
C ASP A 211 8.53 24.84 -29.33
N ILE A 212 7.64 25.31 -28.45
CA ILE A 212 6.31 24.73 -28.20
C ILE A 212 5.49 24.65 -29.51
N SER A 213 5.79 25.54 -30.47
CA SER A 213 5.19 25.55 -31.80
C SER A 213 5.45 24.28 -32.63
N PHE A 214 6.58 23.59 -32.39
CA PHE A 214 6.91 22.32 -33.02
C PHE A 214 5.96 21.21 -32.54
N TRP A 215 5.90 20.99 -31.23
CA TRP A 215 5.06 19.93 -30.66
C TRP A 215 3.58 20.14 -30.94
N ARG A 216 3.08 21.38 -30.94
CA ARG A 216 1.69 21.70 -31.33
C ARG A 216 1.29 21.18 -32.71
N GLN A 217 2.21 21.10 -33.68
CA GLN A 217 1.92 20.57 -35.02
C GLN A 217 1.83 19.03 -35.05
N HIS A 218 2.41 18.36 -34.05
CA HIS A 218 2.45 16.91 -33.93
C HIS A 218 1.43 16.36 -32.94
N VAL A 219 0.96 17.20 -32.02
CA VAL A 219 0.02 16.87 -30.94
C VAL A 219 -1.36 16.43 -31.43
N GLU A 220 -1.89 16.99 -32.53
CA GLU A 220 -3.18 16.55 -33.10
C GLU A 220 -3.19 15.08 -33.53
N ARG A 221 -2.03 14.42 -33.56
CA ARG A 221 -1.87 13.02 -33.95
C ARG A 221 -1.69 12.07 -32.76
N PHE A 222 -1.61 12.58 -31.53
CA PHE A 222 -1.58 11.72 -30.35
C PHE A 222 -3.00 11.32 -29.98
N GLN A 223 -3.29 10.02 -30.10
CA GLN A 223 -4.62 9.45 -29.86
C GLN A 223 -4.68 8.58 -28.59
N SER A 224 -3.54 8.34 -27.93
CA SER A 224 -3.42 7.42 -26.79
C SER A 224 -2.55 7.99 -25.66
N ALA A 225 -2.85 7.58 -24.43
CA ALA A 225 -2.05 7.91 -23.24
C ALA A 225 -0.59 7.45 -23.39
N GLN A 226 -0.39 6.29 -24.01
CA GLN A 226 0.93 5.72 -24.26
C GLN A 226 1.78 6.62 -25.17
N ALA A 227 1.19 7.20 -26.23
CA ALA A 227 1.90 8.10 -27.13
C ALA A 227 2.45 9.33 -26.39
N TYR A 228 1.62 9.95 -25.55
CA TYR A 228 2.04 11.07 -24.70
C TYR A 228 3.13 10.66 -23.71
N ALA A 229 2.94 9.55 -23.00
CA ALA A 229 3.89 9.07 -22.00
C ALA A 229 5.29 8.84 -22.59
N LEU A 230 5.40 8.17 -23.74
CA LEU A 230 6.68 7.88 -24.40
C LEU A 230 7.45 9.16 -24.79
N VAL A 231 6.77 10.18 -25.32
CA VAL A 231 7.39 11.46 -25.68
C VAL A 231 7.82 12.23 -24.43
N VAL A 232 6.95 12.29 -23.42
CA VAL A 232 7.26 12.99 -22.16
C VAL A 232 8.46 12.34 -21.47
N VAL A 233 8.52 11.01 -21.40
CA VAL A 233 9.66 10.27 -20.84
C VAL A 233 10.94 10.60 -21.61
N ALA A 234 10.90 10.57 -22.94
CA ALA A 234 12.06 10.92 -23.77
C ALA A 234 12.52 12.37 -23.54
N LEU A 235 11.60 13.33 -23.39
CA LEU A 235 11.94 14.74 -23.12
C LEU A 235 12.51 14.95 -21.72
N LEU A 236 11.94 14.29 -20.71
CA LEU A 236 12.48 14.27 -19.34
C LEU A 236 13.90 13.67 -19.33
N ASP A 237 14.13 12.60 -20.07
CA ASP A 237 15.46 11.98 -20.19
C ASP A 237 16.50 12.91 -20.84
N LYS A 238 16.05 13.80 -21.74
CA LYS A 238 16.89 14.85 -22.36
C LYS A 238 16.91 16.17 -21.57
N GLN A 239 16.25 16.23 -20.41
CA GLN A 239 16.15 17.41 -19.53
C GLN A 239 15.45 18.62 -20.19
N ASP A 240 14.57 18.39 -21.18
CA ASP A 240 13.73 19.46 -21.75
C ASP A 240 12.42 19.58 -20.96
N TYR A 241 12.51 20.26 -19.83
CA TYR A 241 11.40 20.43 -18.90
C TYR A 241 10.28 21.33 -19.44
N VAL A 242 10.56 22.24 -20.36
CA VAL A 242 9.54 23.17 -20.88
C VAL A 242 8.65 22.44 -21.88
N ALA A 243 9.23 21.68 -22.80
CA ALA A 243 8.47 20.88 -23.75
C ALA A 243 7.70 19.76 -23.05
N SER A 244 8.31 19.08 -22.07
CA SER A 244 7.64 18.01 -21.33
C SER A 244 6.44 18.54 -20.53
N MET A 245 6.56 19.71 -19.89
CA MET A 245 5.44 20.35 -19.17
C MET A 245 4.31 20.68 -20.15
N ALA A 246 4.61 21.29 -21.29
CA ALA A 246 3.58 21.66 -22.28
C ALA A 246 2.80 20.44 -22.78
N LEU A 247 3.47 19.31 -23.03
CA LEU A 247 2.83 18.06 -23.44
C LEU A 247 2.02 17.42 -22.31
N LEU A 248 2.49 17.46 -21.07
CA LEU A 248 1.70 17.02 -19.91
C LEU A 248 0.40 17.82 -19.76
N MET A 249 0.45 19.15 -19.94
CA MET A 249 -0.75 19.99 -19.87
C MET A 249 -1.72 19.71 -21.02
N GLN A 250 -1.20 19.46 -22.20
CA GLN A 250 -2.00 19.09 -23.36
C GLN A 250 -2.70 17.74 -23.15
N TRP A 251 -1.98 16.75 -22.62
CA TRP A 251 -2.55 15.46 -22.26
C TRP A 251 -3.64 15.61 -21.20
N MET A 252 -3.42 16.41 -20.15
CA MET A 252 -4.47 16.76 -19.18
C MET A 252 -5.72 17.32 -19.85
N GLY A 253 -5.57 18.21 -20.84
CA GLY A 253 -6.70 18.79 -21.57
C GLY A 253 -7.46 17.82 -22.48
N GLN A 254 -6.89 16.65 -22.79
CA GLN A 254 -7.50 15.60 -23.63
C GLN A 254 -7.80 14.31 -22.84
N ILE A 255 -7.81 14.38 -21.51
CA ILE A 255 -7.88 13.20 -20.64
C ILE A 255 -9.14 12.35 -20.85
N ASN A 256 -10.26 12.98 -21.22
CA ASN A 256 -11.53 12.28 -21.50
C ASN A 256 -11.48 11.45 -22.80
N GLU A 257 -10.63 11.83 -23.76
CA GLU A 257 -10.48 11.13 -25.05
C GLU A 257 -9.32 10.11 -25.01
N VAL A 258 -8.26 10.44 -24.27
CA VAL A 258 -6.96 9.76 -24.31
C VAL A 258 -6.72 8.83 -23.10
N GLY A 259 -7.42 9.06 -21.99
CA GLY A 259 -7.19 8.38 -20.72
C GLY A 259 -6.06 9.00 -19.88
N PHE A 260 -5.95 8.57 -18.62
CA PHE A 260 -4.99 9.12 -17.63
C PHE A 260 -3.74 8.25 -17.42
N GLU A 261 -3.82 6.98 -17.79
CA GLU A 261 -2.81 5.96 -17.54
C GLU A 261 -2.62 5.06 -18.76
N SER A 262 -1.36 4.66 -18.97
CA SER A 262 -0.96 3.48 -19.72
C SER A 262 -0.39 2.49 -18.71
N ALA A 263 -0.29 1.18 -18.99
CA ALA A 263 0.10 0.25 -17.93
C ALA A 263 1.48 0.51 -17.30
N GLU A 264 2.42 1.11 -18.04
CA GLU A 264 3.74 1.44 -17.50
C GLU A 264 3.83 2.86 -16.91
N HIS A 265 2.97 3.78 -17.35
CA HIS A 265 3.10 5.21 -17.03
C HIS A 265 1.75 5.88 -16.79
N SER A 266 1.67 6.62 -15.69
CA SER A 266 0.56 7.55 -15.41
C SER A 266 0.97 9.00 -15.64
N ILE A 267 0.01 9.85 -16.01
CA ILE A 267 0.24 11.30 -16.05
C ILE A 267 0.66 11.84 -14.68
N PHE A 268 0.12 11.27 -13.59
CA PHE A 268 0.42 11.66 -12.22
C PHE A 268 1.87 11.37 -11.85
N GLU A 269 2.37 10.18 -12.17
CA GLU A 269 3.77 9.79 -11.97
C GLU A 269 4.70 10.73 -12.74
N LEU A 270 4.41 11.01 -14.00
CA LEU A 270 5.24 11.87 -14.84
C LEU A 270 5.26 13.32 -14.37
N LEU A 271 4.16 13.83 -13.82
CA LEU A 271 4.11 15.15 -13.17
C LEU A 271 5.00 15.20 -11.92
N ILE A 272 4.95 14.17 -11.07
CA ILE A 272 5.80 14.12 -9.88
C ILE A 272 7.27 13.94 -10.27
N ARG A 273 7.56 13.10 -11.26
CA ARG A 273 8.91 12.94 -11.83
C ARG A 273 9.44 14.26 -12.36
N TRP A 274 8.65 14.99 -13.16
CA TRP A 274 9.01 16.31 -13.66
C TRP A 274 9.38 17.27 -12.53
N LEU A 275 8.59 17.30 -11.47
CA LEU A 275 8.87 18.17 -10.32
C LEU A 275 10.15 17.74 -9.59
N ARG A 276 10.33 16.44 -9.31
CA ARG A 276 11.53 15.90 -8.66
C ARG A 276 12.80 16.14 -9.47
N ASP A 277 12.76 15.98 -10.79
CA ASP A 277 13.93 16.23 -11.67
C ASP A 277 14.37 17.71 -11.63
N ILE A 278 13.42 18.64 -11.43
CA ILE A 278 13.70 20.08 -11.29
C ILE A 278 14.12 20.45 -9.85
N THR A 279 13.59 19.76 -8.84
CA THR A 279 13.87 20.06 -7.42
C THR A 279 15.03 19.28 -6.82
N GLY A 280 15.52 18.22 -7.47
CA GLY A 280 16.50 17.29 -6.91
C GLY A 280 17.91 17.86 -6.67
N GLU A 281 18.67 17.19 -5.81
CA GLU A 281 20.06 17.52 -5.51
C GLU A 281 20.95 17.44 -6.77
N GLY A 282 21.53 18.58 -7.16
CA GLY A 282 22.32 18.73 -8.39
C GLY A 282 21.66 19.54 -9.50
N GLY A 283 20.52 20.19 -9.21
CA GLY A 283 19.78 21.03 -10.14
C GLY A 283 20.67 21.91 -11.03
N ILE A 284 20.62 21.64 -12.33
CA ILE A 284 21.24 22.44 -13.40
C ILE A 284 20.54 23.81 -13.53
N VAL A 285 19.29 23.90 -13.03
CA VAL A 285 18.39 25.05 -13.17
C VAL A 285 18.55 26.02 -12.01
N ASP A 286 18.66 27.31 -12.33
CA ASP A 286 18.73 28.39 -11.36
C ASP A 286 17.46 28.44 -10.47
N PRO A 287 17.57 28.65 -9.14
CA PRO A 287 16.42 28.68 -8.24
C PRO A 287 15.28 29.62 -8.66
N ALA A 288 15.59 30.78 -9.26
CA ALA A 288 14.57 31.72 -9.72
C ALA A 288 13.87 31.24 -11.01
N GLU A 289 14.55 30.45 -11.85
CA GLU A 289 13.94 29.82 -13.02
C GLU A 289 13.05 28.64 -12.62
N ARG A 290 13.52 27.77 -11.73
CA ARG A 290 12.73 26.69 -11.12
C ARG A 290 11.41 27.21 -10.57
N MET A 291 11.46 28.32 -9.83
CA MET A 291 10.27 28.95 -9.26
C MET A 291 9.25 29.37 -10.32
N ARG A 292 9.72 29.99 -11.41
CA ARG A 292 8.85 30.41 -12.51
C ARG A 292 8.22 29.21 -13.20
N MET A 293 8.95 28.11 -13.33
CA MET A 293 8.45 26.87 -13.91
C MET A 293 7.39 26.21 -13.02
N MET A 294 7.62 26.11 -11.70
CA MET A 294 6.61 25.60 -10.75
C MET A 294 5.30 26.39 -10.82
N ARG A 295 5.38 27.73 -10.80
CA ARG A 295 4.19 28.58 -10.91
C ARG A 295 3.42 28.33 -12.20
N ARG A 296 4.13 28.30 -13.32
CA ARG A 296 3.53 28.01 -14.63
C ARG A 296 2.88 26.63 -14.67
N LEU A 297 3.51 25.62 -14.06
CA LEU A 297 2.94 24.27 -13.98
C LEU A 297 1.55 24.33 -13.33
N PHE A 298 1.44 24.91 -12.13
CA PHE A 298 0.15 24.96 -11.42
C PHE A 298 -0.88 25.84 -12.12
N ASP A 299 -0.46 27.00 -12.66
CA ASP A 299 -1.36 27.88 -13.42
C ASP A 299 -1.93 27.17 -14.67
N PHE A 300 -1.10 26.35 -15.34
CA PHE A 300 -1.56 25.56 -16.47
C PHE A 300 -2.37 24.33 -16.06
N LEU A 301 -2.03 23.65 -14.96
CA LEU A 301 -2.82 22.52 -14.45
C LEU A 301 -4.24 22.99 -14.12
N GLU A 302 -4.39 24.11 -13.41
CA GLU A 302 -5.69 24.71 -13.10
C GLU A 302 -6.48 25.06 -14.37
N ALA A 303 -5.81 25.60 -15.39
CA ALA A 303 -6.46 26.01 -16.63
C ALA A 303 -6.87 24.82 -17.55
N ASN A 304 -6.12 23.72 -17.55
CA ASN A 304 -6.36 22.57 -18.44
C ASN A 304 -7.18 21.46 -17.81
N ALA A 305 -7.30 21.40 -16.47
CA ALA A 305 -8.03 20.35 -15.79
C ALA A 305 -9.56 20.50 -15.89
N GLU A 306 -10.09 21.69 -16.26
CA GLU A 306 -11.54 21.94 -16.40
C GLU A 306 -12.38 21.35 -15.24
N GLU A 307 -13.25 20.37 -15.51
CA GLU A 307 -14.08 19.69 -14.50
C GLU A 307 -13.26 18.87 -13.48
N TRP A 308 -12.09 18.37 -13.87
CA TRP A 308 -11.19 17.59 -13.00
C TRP A 308 -10.56 18.41 -11.88
N TRP A 309 -10.55 19.74 -12.01
CA TRP A 309 -10.12 20.63 -10.93
C TRP A 309 -11.14 20.70 -9.78
N GLY A 310 -12.38 20.26 -10.00
CA GLY A 310 -13.41 20.18 -8.97
C GLY A 310 -13.40 18.83 -8.24
N VAL A 311 -13.91 18.83 -7.00
CA VAL A 311 -14.23 17.57 -6.31
C VAL A 311 -15.49 16.97 -6.96
N PRO A 312 -15.49 15.67 -7.29
CA PRO A 312 -16.66 15.05 -7.88
C PRO A 312 -17.84 14.99 -6.90
N LYS A 313 -19.06 15.01 -7.44
CA LYS A 313 -20.31 14.82 -6.70
C LYS A 313 -20.89 13.45 -7.04
N LEU A 314 -21.54 12.79 -6.08
CA LEU A 314 -22.26 11.54 -6.32
C LEU A 314 -23.45 11.77 -7.28
N PRO A 315 -23.60 10.94 -8.34
CA PRO A 315 -24.76 11.00 -9.21
C PRO A 315 -26.02 10.60 -8.43
N GLY A 316 -26.95 11.54 -8.24
CA GLY A 316 -28.19 11.32 -7.48
C GLY A 316 -28.26 12.03 -6.12
N GLY A 317 -27.20 12.73 -5.69
CA GLY A 317 -27.25 13.57 -4.49
C GLY A 317 -28.25 14.72 -4.66
N PHE A 318 -29.25 14.76 -3.78
CA PHE A 318 -30.24 15.83 -3.71
C PHE A 318 -29.56 17.21 -3.74
N ASP A 319 -30.13 18.16 -4.49
CA ASP A 319 -29.85 19.60 -4.37
C ASP A 319 -30.31 20.08 -2.98
N ALA A 320 -29.57 19.74 -1.93
CA ALA A 320 -29.68 20.36 -0.61
C ALA A 320 -28.86 21.66 -0.63
N ALA A 321 -29.23 22.59 -1.51
CA ALA A 321 -28.80 23.97 -1.41
C ALA A 321 -29.57 24.66 -0.28
N ASP A 322 -28.83 25.37 0.56
CA ASP A 322 -29.23 26.31 1.61
C ASP A 322 -29.69 25.71 2.95
N GLY A 323 -28.74 25.43 3.85
CA GLY A 323 -29.09 25.24 5.27
C GLY A 323 -27.99 24.90 6.27
N HIS A 324 -26.93 24.20 5.88
CA HIS A 324 -25.89 23.79 6.84
C HIS A 324 -24.73 24.79 6.88
N GLU A 325 -24.47 25.36 8.06
CA GLU A 325 -23.19 26.02 8.32
C GLU A 325 -22.07 25.01 8.02
N PRO A 326 -20.98 25.43 7.35
CA PRO A 326 -19.86 24.53 7.09
C PRO A 326 -19.40 23.93 8.41
N LEU A 327 -19.17 22.61 8.44
CA LEU A 327 -18.52 21.94 9.56
C LEU A 327 -17.15 22.61 9.79
N GLY A 328 -17.15 23.60 10.67
CA GLY A 328 -15.96 23.94 11.43
C GLY A 328 -15.61 22.67 12.16
N ILE A 329 -14.50 22.05 11.75
CA ILE A 329 -13.95 20.88 12.42
C ILE A 329 -13.86 21.24 13.91
N GLU A 330 -14.80 20.76 14.71
CA GLU A 330 -14.72 20.89 16.16
C GLU A 330 -13.53 20.04 16.60
N GLU A 331 -12.44 20.75 16.92
CA GLU A 331 -11.26 20.17 17.55
C GLU A 331 -11.20 20.54 19.04
N PHE A 332 -11.26 19.49 19.85
CA PHE A 332 -10.46 19.24 21.04
C PHE A 332 -10.64 20.04 22.34
N ASP A 333 -11.62 20.93 22.51
CA ASP A 333 -11.82 21.58 23.84
C ASP A 333 -13.24 21.57 24.44
N ASP A 334 -14.25 20.99 23.80
CA ASP A 334 -15.64 21.01 24.33
C ASP A 334 -16.30 19.63 24.41
N LEU A 335 -15.80 18.75 25.27
CA LEU A 335 -16.55 17.58 25.75
C LEU A 335 -16.90 17.76 27.24
N GLU A 336 -17.82 18.69 27.52
CA GLU A 336 -18.58 18.69 28.78
C GLU A 336 -20.08 18.95 28.51
N GLY A 337 -20.83 17.84 28.51
CA GLY A 337 -22.26 17.80 28.80
C GLY A 337 -23.19 18.05 27.61
N LEU A 338 -24.07 17.08 27.34
CA LEU A 338 -25.52 17.27 27.31
C LEU A 338 -26.22 15.91 27.07
N GLU A 339 -26.89 15.42 28.11
CA GLU A 339 -28.11 14.62 27.96
C GLU A 339 -29.25 15.61 27.66
N ASP A 340 -30.11 15.33 26.67
CA ASP A 340 -31.56 15.40 26.82
C ASP A 340 -32.30 14.87 25.56
N ALA A 341 -33.50 14.35 25.81
CA ALA A 341 -34.38 13.52 24.97
C ALA A 341 -35.02 14.24 23.76
N PRO A 342 -35.63 13.50 22.80
CA PRO A 342 -36.24 14.09 21.61
C PRO A 342 -37.65 14.64 21.90
N ASP A 343 -37.95 15.82 21.35
CA ASP A 343 -39.32 16.32 21.23
C ASP A 343 -39.81 16.16 19.78
N GLU A 344 -40.96 15.51 19.66
CA GLU A 344 -41.79 15.35 18.47
C GLU A 344 -42.45 16.69 18.04
N GLU A 345 -42.97 16.68 16.80
CA GLU A 345 -43.91 17.63 16.18
C GLU A 345 -43.28 18.81 15.40
N ASP A 346 -43.07 18.62 14.09
CA ASP A 346 -43.90 19.29 13.07
C ASP A 346 -43.42 18.97 11.64
N GLU A 347 -44.12 18.08 10.93
CA GLU A 347 -44.28 18.20 9.47
C GLU A 347 -45.64 17.61 9.02
N LEU A 348 -46.68 18.23 9.56
CA LEU A 348 -48.11 17.92 9.42
C LEU A 348 -48.72 18.23 8.02
N PHE A 349 -47.94 18.49 6.96
CA PHE A 349 -48.52 18.96 5.67
C PHE A 349 -47.89 18.40 4.37
N GLY A 350 -47.36 17.16 4.39
CA GLY A 350 -46.93 16.44 3.17
C GLY A 350 -48.02 15.63 2.44
N ALA A 351 -49.20 15.44 3.05
CA ALA A 351 -50.21 14.46 2.60
C ALA A 351 -51.16 14.97 1.48
N ALA A 352 -50.63 15.41 0.33
CA ALA A 352 -51.48 15.74 -0.83
C ALA A 352 -50.97 15.33 -2.21
N TYR A 353 -49.85 14.59 -2.31
CA TYR A 353 -49.38 13.98 -3.55
C TYR A 353 -48.92 12.50 -3.43
N ASP A 354 -49.24 11.83 -2.32
CA ASP A 354 -48.82 10.43 -2.05
C ASP A 354 -49.63 9.34 -2.79
N ASP A 355 -50.69 9.67 -3.52
CA ASP A 355 -51.63 8.65 -4.06
C ASP A 355 -51.48 8.34 -5.56
N MET A 356 -50.31 8.54 -6.16
CA MET A 356 -50.00 7.98 -7.48
C MET A 356 -48.57 7.44 -7.58
N VAL A 357 -48.30 6.35 -6.86
CA VAL A 357 -47.16 5.47 -7.14
C VAL A 357 -47.59 4.47 -8.22
N PHE A 358 -46.85 4.44 -9.33
CA PHE A 358 -46.96 3.40 -10.34
C PHE A 358 -46.54 2.08 -9.69
N ARG A 359 -47.49 1.17 -9.45
CA ARG A 359 -47.20 -0.19 -8.98
C ARG A 359 -46.55 -0.96 -10.11
N ASP A 360 -45.24 -1.15 -10.01
CA ASP A 360 -44.58 -2.26 -10.69
C ASP A 360 -45.18 -3.57 -10.16
N THR A 361 -45.35 -4.55 -11.04
CA THR A 361 -45.93 -5.86 -10.71
C THR A 361 -44.92 -7.00 -10.82
N ALA A 362 -43.65 -6.68 -11.06
CA ALA A 362 -42.53 -7.58 -10.91
C ALA A 362 -41.74 -7.17 -9.65
N ASP A 363 -42.01 -7.87 -8.56
CA ASP A 363 -41.32 -7.71 -7.26
C ASP A 363 -40.02 -8.55 -7.30
N ASP A 364 -39.06 -8.15 -8.14
CA ASP A 364 -37.80 -8.86 -8.38
C ASP A 364 -36.55 -8.02 -8.07
N GLY A 365 -36.71 -6.84 -7.46
CA GLY A 365 -35.60 -6.03 -6.94
C GLY A 365 -34.64 -5.49 -7.99
N ASN A 366 -34.97 -5.54 -9.29
CA ASN A 366 -34.04 -5.21 -10.35
C ASN A 366 -34.45 -3.94 -11.13
N TRP A 367 -33.61 -2.90 -11.14
CA TRP A 367 -33.83 -1.72 -11.98
C TRP A 367 -33.46 -2.03 -13.45
N GLY A 368 -34.39 -2.63 -14.18
CA GLY A 368 -34.23 -2.88 -15.62
C GLY A 368 -35.48 -3.44 -16.28
N ASN A 369 -36.18 -2.59 -17.04
CA ASN A 369 -37.28 -3.02 -17.92
C ASN A 369 -36.72 -3.68 -19.19
N THR A 370 -36.26 -4.93 -19.12
CA THR A 370 -36.32 -5.94 -20.21
C THR A 370 -35.59 -7.23 -19.80
N VAL A 371 -36.35 -8.33 -19.77
CA VAL A 371 -35.83 -9.71 -19.74
C VAL A 371 -35.44 -10.12 -21.17
N GLU A 372 -34.47 -9.42 -21.77
CA GLU A 372 -33.88 -9.79 -23.07
C GLU A 372 -32.40 -9.37 -23.09
N ASP A 373 -31.55 -10.11 -22.36
CA ASP A 373 -30.12 -10.27 -22.68
C ASP A 373 -29.60 -11.57 -22.04
N GLU A 374 -29.97 -12.71 -22.62
CA GLU A 374 -29.30 -14.01 -22.38
C GLU A 374 -27.93 -14.02 -23.10
N GLY A 375 -27.06 -13.09 -22.71
CA GLY A 375 -25.65 -13.09 -23.06
C GLY A 375 -24.87 -12.70 -21.82
N PHE A 376 -24.06 -13.64 -21.32
CA PHE A 376 -22.95 -13.58 -20.36
C PHE A 376 -22.33 -12.20 -20.04
N ASN A 377 -23.12 -11.23 -19.59
CA ASN A 377 -22.65 -9.92 -19.16
C ASN A 377 -22.70 -9.89 -17.62
N VAL A 378 -21.51 -9.88 -17.04
CA VAL A 378 -21.26 -9.57 -15.64
C VAL A 378 -21.92 -8.22 -15.34
N ARG A 379 -22.97 -8.19 -14.52
CA ARG A 379 -23.56 -6.92 -14.09
C ARG A 379 -22.64 -6.33 -13.01
N ASN A 380 -22.02 -5.19 -13.31
CA ASN A 380 -21.27 -4.40 -12.32
C ASN A 380 -22.21 -3.94 -11.20
N SER A 381 -21.75 -4.04 -9.97
CA SER A 381 -22.51 -3.56 -8.80
C SER A 381 -22.57 -2.03 -8.79
N GLU A 382 -23.53 -1.43 -8.07
CA GLU A 382 -23.72 0.02 -8.05
C GLU A 382 -22.44 0.77 -7.61
N PHE A 383 -21.84 0.33 -6.51
CA PHE A 383 -20.61 0.93 -5.98
C PHE A 383 -19.38 0.70 -6.89
N GLU A 384 -19.34 -0.37 -7.68
CA GLU A 384 -18.28 -0.57 -8.68
C GLU A 384 -18.35 0.48 -9.79
N VAL A 385 -19.56 0.82 -10.26
CA VAL A 385 -19.76 1.89 -11.25
C VAL A 385 -19.39 3.25 -10.66
N ILE A 386 -19.84 3.55 -9.43
CA ILE A 386 -19.50 4.79 -8.73
C ILE A 386 -17.98 4.90 -8.55
N ASN A 387 -17.31 3.83 -8.14
CA ASN A 387 -15.86 3.84 -7.95
C ASN A 387 -15.11 4.08 -9.28
N ARG A 388 -15.56 3.49 -10.39
CA ARG A 388 -14.96 3.69 -11.72
C ARG A 388 -14.99 5.17 -12.17
N GLU A 389 -16.01 5.92 -11.77
CA GLU A 389 -16.12 7.36 -12.07
C GLU A 389 -15.32 8.25 -11.10
N LEU A 390 -15.34 7.94 -9.79
CA LEU A 390 -14.76 8.80 -8.75
C LEU A 390 -13.26 8.57 -8.54
N GLU A 391 -12.78 7.33 -8.64
CA GLU A 391 -11.41 6.96 -8.31
C GLU A 391 -10.36 7.75 -9.13
N PRO A 392 -10.48 7.92 -10.46
CA PRO A 392 -9.51 8.70 -11.23
C PRO A 392 -9.44 10.17 -10.80
N ARG A 393 -10.58 10.78 -10.43
CA ARG A 393 -10.65 12.18 -9.98
C ARG A 393 -10.00 12.34 -8.60
N LEU A 394 -10.22 11.40 -7.69
CA LEU A 394 -9.56 11.39 -6.38
C LEU A 394 -8.04 11.23 -6.52
N LYS A 395 -7.58 10.33 -7.40
CA LYS A 395 -6.16 10.15 -7.72
C LYS A 395 -5.52 11.43 -8.27
N PHE A 396 -6.22 12.18 -9.12
CA PHE A 396 -5.73 13.48 -9.61
C PHE A 396 -5.57 14.50 -8.48
N LEU A 397 -6.59 14.69 -7.63
CA LEU A 397 -6.52 15.62 -6.50
C LEU A 397 -5.42 15.22 -5.51
N LEU A 398 -5.25 13.92 -5.25
CA LEU A 398 -4.17 13.38 -4.44
C LEU A 398 -2.79 13.72 -5.03
N ALA A 399 -2.62 13.56 -6.35
CA ALA A 399 -1.39 13.90 -7.06
C ALA A 399 -1.07 15.39 -6.97
N VAL A 400 -2.05 16.28 -7.15
CA VAL A 400 -1.84 17.73 -7.01
C VAL A 400 -1.46 18.10 -5.57
N GLY A 401 -2.11 17.49 -4.57
CA GLY A 401 -1.73 17.64 -3.17
C GLY A 401 -0.27 17.24 -2.91
N HIS A 402 0.17 16.12 -3.48
CA HIS A 402 1.55 15.66 -3.39
C HIS A 402 2.53 16.66 -4.04
N LEU A 403 2.18 17.20 -5.22
CA LEU A 403 2.99 18.23 -5.89
C LEU A 403 3.11 19.51 -5.04
N TYR A 404 2.05 19.93 -4.34
CA TYR A 404 2.12 21.05 -3.40
C TYR A 404 3.09 20.79 -2.24
N GLN A 405 3.09 19.58 -1.67
CA GLN A 405 4.02 19.21 -0.60
C GLN A 405 5.48 19.27 -1.06
N LEU A 406 5.80 18.66 -2.20
CA LEU A 406 7.16 18.69 -2.78
C LEU A 406 7.61 20.11 -3.13
N SER A 407 6.73 20.90 -3.73
CA SER A 407 7.00 22.30 -4.06
C SER A 407 7.32 23.10 -2.80
N ALA A 408 6.47 23.02 -1.77
CA ALA A 408 6.67 23.72 -0.51
C ALA A 408 8.00 23.35 0.16
N SER A 409 8.38 22.07 0.14
CA SER A 409 9.66 21.60 0.67
C SER A 409 10.86 22.18 -0.09
N SER A 410 10.84 22.14 -1.42
CA SER A 410 11.91 22.70 -2.26
C SER A 410 12.04 24.22 -2.04
N LEU A 411 10.92 24.94 -2.02
CA LEU A 411 10.88 26.37 -1.74
C LEU A 411 11.49 26.73 -0.39
N ALA A 412 11.23 25.94 0.65
CA ALA A 412 11.77 26.20 1.97
C ALA A 412 13.29 25.99 2.05
N ALA A 413 13.83 25.01 1.32
CA ALA A 413 15.29 24.84 1.17
C ALA A 413 15.92 26.07 0.50
N ASP A 414 15.28 26.61 -0.54
CA ASP A 414 15.74 27.83 -1.22
C ASP A 414 15.71 29.07 -0.31
N LEU A 415 14.69 29.17 0.54
CA LEU A 415 14.59 30.23 1.53
C LEU A 415 15.70 30.17 2.57
N HIS A 416 16.04 28.96 3.02
CA HIS A 416 17.19 28.75 3.89
C HIS A 416 18.51 29.16 3.20
N ALA A 417 18.64 28.88 1.90
CA ALA A 417 19.78 29.33 1.09
C ALA A 417 19.82 30.84 0.82
N GLY A 418 18.83 31.61 1.30
CA GLY A 418 18.80 33.07 1.26
C GLY A 418 18.05 33.68 0.07
N LEU A 419 17.24 32.88 -0.66
CA LEU A 419 16.38 33.39 -1.73
C LEU A 419 15.32 34.35 -1.17
N GLN A 420 15.06 35.46 -1.85
CA GLN A 420 13.95 36.37 -1.48
C GLN A 420 12.66 35.95 -2.20
N ILE A 421 11.56 35.90 -1.45
CA ILE A 421 10.22 35.64 -2.00
C ILE A 421 9.70 36.94 -2.63
N ASP A 422 9.35 36.87 -3.92
CA ASP A 422 8.68 37.97 -4.61
C ASP A 422 7.17 38.02 -4.27
N GLN A 423 6.53 39.20 -4.41
CA GLN A 423 5.11 39.39 -4.14
C GLN A 423 4.21 38.48 -4.99
N ASP A 424 4.59 38.26 -6.25
CA ASP A 424 3.84 37.38 -7.14
C ASP A 424 3.86 35.92 -6.68
N LEU A 425 4.97 35.48 -6.08
CA LEU A 425 5.11 34.12 -5.54
C LEU A 425 4.27 33.96 -4.27
N VAL A 426 4.28 34.97 -3.40
CA VAL A 426 3.39 35.01 -2.23
C VAL A 426 1.93 34.90 -2.67
N GLY A 427 1.53 35.61 -3.72
CA GLY A 427 0.19 35.54 -4.29
C GLY A 427 -0.17 34.14 -4.79
N ALA A 428 0.74 33.47 -5.49
CA ALA A 428 0.53 32.10 -5.97
C ALA A 428 0.39 31.09 -4.81
N LEU A 429 1.29 31.15 -3.82
CA LEU A 429 1.22 30.28 -2.63
C LEU A 429 -0.09 30.49 -1.84
N ALA A 430 -0.54 31.74 -1.71
CA ALA A 430 -1.83 32.04 -1.09
C ALA A 430 -3.02 31.52 -1.92
N ASN A 431 -2.89 31.44 -3.25
CA ASN A 431 -3.91 30.82 -4.10
C ASN A 431 -3.97 29.31 -3.91
N TRP A 432 -2.82 28.63 -3.96
CA TRP A 432 -2.73 27.17 -3.74
C TRP A 432 -3.27 26.77 -2.37
N HIS A 433 -2.96 27.57 -1.34
CA HIS A 433 -3.51 27.37 -0.01
C HIS A 433 -5.05 27.47 0.01
N ARG A 434 -5.62 28.53 -0.59
CA ARG A 434 -7.09 28.69 -0.65
C ARG A 434 -7.76 27.57 -1.44
N GLN A 435 -7.15 27.14 -2.54
CA GLN A 435 -7.68 26.04 -3.35
C GLN A 435 -7.66 24.72 -2.57
N SER A 436 -6.56 24.41 -1.88
CA SER A 436 -6.47 23.22 -1.03
C SER A 436 -7.52 23.22 0.08
N GLN A 437 -7.79 24.37 0.72
CA GLN A 437 -8.87 24.49 1.71
C GLN A 437 -10.26 24.27 1.12
N ARG A 438 -10.52 24.79 -0.08
CA ARG A 438 -11.79 24.56 -0.76
C ARG A 438 -12.00 23.07 -1.04
N TRP A 439 -10.99 22.40 -1.59
CA TRP A 439 -11.05 20.95 -1.80
C TRP A 439 -11.25 20.17 -0.51
N GLN A 440 -10.67 20.59 0.60
CA GLN A 440 -10.89 19.92 1.88
C GLN A 440 -12.36 20.00 2.33
N ILE A 441 -13.04 21.12 2.08
CA ILE A 441 -14.48 21.26 2.39
C ILE A 441 -15.29 20.35 1.47
N ASP A 442 -15.08 20.48 0.16
CA ASP A 442 -15.85 19.72 -0.84
C ASP A 442 -15.62 18.19 -0.70
N LEU A 443 -14.41 17.74 -0.35
CA LEU A 443 -14.11 16.33 -0.09
C LEU A 443 -14.71 15.82 1.22
N ALA A 444 -14.84 16.67 2.24
CA ALA A 444 -15.52 16.29 3.49
C ALA A 444 -17.02 16.08 3.25
N GLU A 445 -17.65 16.94 2.45
CA GLU A 445 -19.05 16.78 2.01
C GLU A 445 -19.24 15.50 1.20
N LEU A 446 -18.29 15.18 0.30
CA LEU A 446 -18.31 13.92 -0.45
C LEU A 446 -18.18 12.70 0.47
N MET A 447 -17.32 12.77 1.48
CA MET A 447 -17.13 11.69 2.47
C MET A 447 -18.43 11.39 3.23
N GLU A 448 -19.14 12.43 3.68
CA GLU A 448 -20.43 12.28 4.36
C GLU A 448 -21.50 11.71 3.44
N THR A 449 -21.61 12.24 2.22
CA THR A 449 -22.58 11.73 1.23
C THR A 449 -22.36 10.24 0.91
N ILE A 450 -21.10 9.79 0.80
CA ILE A 450 -20.80 8.36 0.56
C ILE A 450 -21.14 7.53 1.81
N TRP A 451 -20.82 8.03 3.00
CA TRP A 451 -21.08 7.31 4.24
C TRP A 451 -22.57 7.08 4.47
N ASP A 452 -23.38 8.12 4.26
CA ASP A 452 -24.84 8.10 4.44
C ASP A 452 -25.58 7.30 3.37
N TYR A 453 -24.90 6.89 2.29
CA TYR A 453 -25.49 6.05 1.25
C TYR A 453 -25.67 4.60 1.75
N GLU A 454 -26.88 4.21 2.13
CA GLU A 454 -27.19 2.86 2.63
C GLU A 454 -27.11 1.80 1.52
N ILE A 455 -26.57 0.63 1.87
CA ILE A 455 -26.60 -0.58 1.03
C ILE A 455 -27.68 -1.48 1.62
N ASP A 456 -28.60 -1.97 0.78
CA ASP A 456 -29.68 -2.86 1.23
C ASP A 456 -29.12 -4.11 1.93
N PRO A 457 -29.70 -4.53 3.07
CA PRO A 457 -29.24 -5.72 3.78
C PRO A 457 -29.45 -6.98 2.92
N PRO A 458 -28.53 -7.95 2.95
CA PRO A 458 -28.65 -9.17 2.15
C PRO A 458 -29.79 -10.05 2.66
N THR A 459 -30.29 -10.95 1.80
CA THR A 459 -31.34 -11.91 2.14
C THR A 459 -30.87 -13.06 3.03
N GLY A 460 -29.57 -13.18 3.29
CA GLY A 460 -28.96 -14.27 4.07
C GLY A 460 -28.44 -15.43 3.24
N ASP A 461 -28.88 -15.56 1.98
CA ASP A 461 -28.34 -16.53 1.04
C ASP A 461 -26.86 -16.27 0.75
N HIS A 462 -26.12 -17.34 0.44
CA HIS A 462 -24.69 -17.29 0.21
C HIS A 462 -24.30 -16.27 -0.87
N ASP A 463 -25.00 -16.28 -2.00
CA ASP A 463 -24.71 -15.40 -3.13
C ASP A 463 -25.03 -13.94 -2.81
N ALA A 464 -26.16 -13.70 -2.13
CA ALA A 464 -26.55 -12.37 -1.69
C ALA A 464 -25.55 -11.78 -0.69
N ASN A 465 -25.02 -12.60 0.22
CA ASN A 465 -24.00 -12.20 1.18
C ASN A 465 -22.67 -11.86 0.49
N ILE A 466 -22.28 -12.60 -0.55
CA ILE A 466 -21.06 -12.30 -1.33
C ILE A 466 -21.23 -10.99 -2.11
N GLU A 467 -22.36 -10.79 -2.78
CA GLU A 467 -22.63 -9.55 -3.52
C GLU A 467 -22.65 -8.34 -2.59
N TYR A 468 -23.26 -8.48 -1.41
CA TYR A 468 -23.24 -7.47 -0.36
C TYR A 468 -21.82 -7.16 0.12
N ASP A 469 -20.98 -8.17 0.40
CA ASP A 469 -19.58 -7.95 0.79
C ASP A 469 -18.82 -7.19 -0.31
N ILE A 470 -19.00 -7.54 -1.60
CA ILE A 470 -18.35 -6.82 -2.70
C ILE A 470 -18.75 -5.33 -2.70
N GLN A 471 -20.05 -5.02 -2.64
CA GLN A 471 -20.52 -3.62 -2.61
C GLN A 471 -19.98 -2.87 -1.39
N PHE A 472 -20.04 -3.49 -0.22
CA PHE A 472 -19.56 -2.92 1.03
C PHE A 472 -18.05 -2.65 0.98
N GLN A 473 -17.24 -3.61 0.53
CA GLN A 473 -15.79 -3.45 0.39
C GLN A 473 -15.43 -2.32 -0.58
N VAL A 474 -16.17 -2.17 -1.69
CA VAL A 474 -15.95 -1.06 -2.64
C VAL A 474 -16.34 0.29 -2.02
N LYS A 475 -17.44 0.37 -1.26
CA LYS A 475 -17.82 1.58 -0.50
C LYS A 475 -16.72 1.97 0.50
N ILE A 476 -16.22 1.01 1.29
CA ILE A 476 -15.15 1.26 2.26
C ILE A 476 -13.84 1.65 1.58
N TYR A 477 -13.49 1.01 0.45
CA TYR A 477 -12.32 1.39 -0.35
C TYR A 477 -12.42 2.84 -0.81
N LEU A 478 -13.55 3.26 -1.35
CA LEU A 478 -13.78 4.62 -1.82
C LEU A 478 -13.68 5.65 -0.67
N LEU A 479 -14.27 5.37 0.49
CA LEU A 479 -14.14 6.21 1.68
C LEU A 479 -12.69 6.38 2.11
N HIS A 480 -11.91 5.29 2.13
CA HIS A 480 -10.47 5.37 2.42
C HIS A 480 -9.71 6.22 1.38
N GLN A 481 -10.07 6.17 0.10
CA GLN A 481 -9.46 7.04 -0.93
C GLN A 481 -9.78 8.53 -0.70
N VAL A 482 -11.02 8.85 -0.31
CA VAL A 482 -11.42 10.23 0.04
C VAL A 482 -10.65 10.72 1.27
N ILE A 483 -10.59 9.91 2.34
CA ILE A 483 -9.84 10.24 3.57
C ILE A 483 -8.35 10.44 3.28
N ASN A 484 -7.73 9.56 2.48
CA ASN A 484 -6.33 9.69 2.08
C ASN A 484 -6.08 10.99 1.29
N THR A 485 -6.99 11.35 0.39
CA THR A 485 -6.91 12.59 -0.38
C THR A 485 -7.05 13.82 0.53
N LEU A 486 -7.97 13.80 1.48
CA LEU A 486 -8.13 14.84 2.51
C LEU A 486 -6.87 15.04 3.36
N ILE A 487 -6.26 13.94 3.83
CA ILE A 487 -5.01 13.99 4.61
C ILE A 487 -3.88 14.60 3.76
N CYS A 488 -3.78 14.21 2.49
CA CYS A 488 -2.79 14.78 1.56
C CYS A 488 -2.95 16.30 1.42
N GLN A 489 -4.18 16.79 1.27
CA GLN A 489 -4.47 18.22 1.17
C GLN A 489 -4.15 18.97 2.47
N ARG A 490 -4.48 18.38 3.62
CA ARG A 490 -4.10 18.94 4.93
C ARG A 490 -2.59 19.04 5.12
N ASN A 491 -1.85 18.02 4.69
CA ASN A 491 -0.39 18.03 4.74
C ASN A 491 0.21 19.07 3.79
N ALA A 492 -0.35 19.22 2.59
CA ALA A 492 0.01 20.29 1.66
C ALA A 492 -0.22 21.67 2.29
N GLU A 493 -1.38 21.91 2.89
CA GLU A 493 -1.69 23.17 3.57
C GLU A 493 -0.69 23.49 4.70
N ARG A 494 -0.35 22.51 5.53
CA ARG A 494 0.63 22.66 6.63
C ARG A 494 2.01 23.05 6.10
N LEU A 495 2.49 22.40 5.03
CA LEU A 495 3.77 22.72 4.41
C LEU A 495 3.75 24.09 3.71
N LEU A 496 2.67 24.43 3.01
CA LEU A 496 2.48 25.75 2.41
C LEU A 496 2.50 26.86 3.47
N ASN A 497 1.83 26.66 4.61
CA ASN A 497 1.88 27.58 5.75
C ASN A 497 3.29 27.71 6.35
N GLY A 498 4.10 26.65 6.26
CA GLY A 498 5.52 26.68 6.59
C GLY A 498 6.31 27.70 5.76
N VAL A 499 5.97 27.85 4.48
CA VAL A 499 6.67 28.72 3.51
C VAL A 499 6.09 30.14 3.46
N ILE A 500 4.77 30.29 3.61
CA ILE A 500 4.09 31.59 3.46
C ILE A 500 4.51 32.57 4.58
N PRO A 501 4.97 33.80 4.25
CA PRO A 501 5.35 34.80 5.26
C PRO A 501 4.22 35.13 6.23
N GLU A 502 4.54 35.36 7.51
CA GLU A 502 3.56 35.70 8.57
C GLU A 502 2.73 36.95 8.31
N GLN A 503 3.24 37.88 7.51
CA GLN A 503 2.56 39.14 7.20
C GLN A 503 1.39 38.97 6.22
N VAL A 504 1.29 37.81 5.57
CA VAL A 504 0.29 37.51 4.55
C VAL A 504 -0.93 36.91 5.23
N ALA A 505 -2.08 37.58 5.10
CA ALA A 505 -3.33 37.14 5.68
C ALA A 505 -3.89 35.94 4.91
N VAL A 506 -3.66 34.75 5.45
CA VAL A 506 -4.24 33.49 4.98
C VAL A 506 -4.99 32.85 6.15
N ALA A 507 -6.09 32.14 5.88
CA ALA A 507 -6.85 31.44 6.91
C ALA A 507 -6.05 30.25 7.45
N ARG A 508 -5.19 30.47 8.45
CA ARG A 508 -4.30 29.43 9.02
C ARG A 508 -5.00 28.51 10.04
N GLY A 509 -6.29 28.25 9.85
CA GLY A 509 -7.09 27.43 10.74
C GLY A 509 -7.07 27.89 12.21
N SER A 510 -7.11 26.89 13.09
CA SER A 510 -7.14 27.03 14.55
C SER A 510 -5.82 27.55 15.13
N GLU A 511 -5.80 27.87 16.43
CA GLU A 511 -4.55 28.18 17.14
C GLU A 511 -3.59 26.97 17.20
N GLN A 512 -4.09 25.74 17.06
CA GLN A 512 -3.24 24.54 16.97
C GLN A 512 -2.54 24.48 15.60
N ASP A 513 -3.29 24.69 14.52
CA ASP A 513 -2.77 24.69 13.14
C ASP A 513 -1.70 25.76 12.93
N ARG A 514 -1.88 26.94 13.52
CA ARG A 514 -0.88 28.01 13.51
C ARG A 514 0.44 27.58 14.15
N ARG A 515 0.38 26.88 15.29
CA ARG A 515 1.60 26.40 15.98
C ARG A 515 2.27 25.25 15.25
N LEU A 516 1.48 24.32 14.73
CA LEU A 516 1.97 23.26 13.86
C LEU A 516 2.67 23.85 12.64
N SER A 517 2.09 24.86 12.01
CA SER A 517 2.68 25.58 10.87
C SER A 517 4.04 26.22 11.22
N VAL A 518 4.17 26.82 12.40
CA VAL A 518 5.45 27.39 12.87
C VAL A 518 6.48 26.29 13.15
N CYS A 519 6.06 25.16 13.69
CA CYS A 519 6.94 24.01 13.90
C CYS A 519 7.41 23.41 12.56
N TYR A 520 6.49 23.21 11.60
CA TYR A 520 6.80 22.77 10.24
C TYR A 520 7.79 23.73 9.58
N ARG A 521 7.57 25.04 9.67
CA ARG A 521 8.52 26.05 9.19
C ARG A 521 9.92 25.83 9.76
N ALA A 522 10.04 25.67 11.08
CA ALA A 522 11.33 25.48 11.74
C ALA A 522 12.03 24.18 11.28
N ILE A 523 11.27 23.10 11.08
CA ILE A 523 11.78 21.81 10.60
C ILE A 523 12.30 21.92 9.17
N VAL A 524 11.52 22.52 8.27
CA VAL A 524 11.89 22.63 6.87
C VAL A 524 13.04 23.64 6.68
N GLN A 525 13.12 24.68 7.50
CA GLN A 525 14.26 25.61 7.56
C GLN A 525 15.50 25.03 8.26
N ARG A 526 15.45 23.78 8.75
CA ARG A 526 16.52 23.11 9.48
C ARG A 526 16.98 23.86 10.75
N ASP A 527 16.09 24.60 11.41
CA ASP A 527 16.36 25.29 12.67
C ASP A 527 16.06 24.39 13.88
N ALA A 528 17.06 23.59 14.28
CA ALA A 528 16.96 22.70 15.43
C ALA A 528 16.71 23.44 16.77
N ALA A 529 17.13 24.70 16.90
CA ALA A 529 16.96 25.46 18.13
C ALA A 529 15.52 25.93 18.31
N ALA A 530 14.90 26.45 17.24
CA ALA A 530 13.50 26.82 17.23
C ALA A 530 12.58 25.60 17.49
N VAL A 531 12.88 24.45 16.88
CA VAL A 531 12.13 23.21 17.13
C VAL A 531 12.22 22.79 18.60
N LYS A 532 13.41 22.83 19.22
CA LYS A 532 13.57 22.52 20.65
C LYS A 532 12.75 23.43 21.56
N GLU A 533 12.57 24.70 21.20
CA GLU A 533 11.76 25.64 21.99
C GLU A 533 10.25 25.38 21.84
N LEU A 534 9.78 25.05 20.63
CA LEU A 534 8.36 24.88 20.32
C LEU A 534 7.80 23.51 20.71
N LEU A 535 8.63 22.46 20.61
CA LEU A 535 8.21 21.08 20.78
C LEU A 535 7.52 20.77 22.13
N PRO A 536 7.97 21.28 23.30
CA PRO A 536 7.36 20.90 24.57
C PRO A 536 5.89 21.34 24.71
N ASP A 537 5.54 22.52 24.20
CA ASP A 537 4.16 23.01 24.18
C ASP A 537 3.31 22.22 23.17
N LEU A 538 3.89 21.90 22.01
CA LEU A 538 3.26 21.06 20.99
C LEU A 538 2.92 19.67 21.55
N LEU A 539 3.86 18.97 22.19
CA LEU A 539 3.64 17.66 22.81
C LEU A 539 2.53 17.69 23.87
N SER A 540 2.48 18.76 24.69
CA SER A 540 1.44 18.91 25.71
C SER A 540 0.03 19.05 25.13
N ARG A 541 -0.10 19.55 23.91
CA ARG A 541 -1.38 19.71 23.21
C ARG A 541 -1.75 18.44 22.45
N LEU A 542 -0.82 17.87 21.69
CA LEU A 542 -1.00 16.58 21.00
C LEU A 542 -1.48 15.51 22.00
N GLY A 543 -0.91 15.48 23.20
CA GLY A 543 -1.31 14.58 24.28
C GLY A 543 -2.77 14.67 24.77
N ARG A 544 -3.55 15.64 24.29
CA ARG A 544 -4.98 15.79 24.61
C ARG A 544 -5.89 15.05 23.65
N ASN A 545 -5.39 14.65 22.49
CA ASN A 545 -6.20 14.12 21.39
C ASN A 545 -6.10 12.57 21.35
N PRO A 546 -7.15 11.84 20.90
CA PRO A 546 -7.10 10.41 20.66
C PRO A 546 -6.20 10.12 19.45
N LEU A 547 -5.52 8.98 19.53
CA LEU A 547 -4.68 8.44 18.45
C LEU A 547 -5.21 7.09 17.94
N LEU A 548 -6.32 6.62 18.51
CA LEU A 548 -6.99 5.37 18.16
C LEU A 548 -8.35 5.71 17.53
N TYR A 549 -8.72 4.95 16.51
CA TYR A 549 -10.01 5.01 15.85
C TYR A 549 -10.57 3.60 15.67
N VAL A 550 -11.89 3.51 15.50
CA VAL A 550 -12.57 2.28 15.09
C VAL A 550 -12.57 2.25 13.55
N PRO A 551 -12.16 1.16 12.90
CA PRO A 551 -12.17 1.05 11.43
C PRO A 551 -13.57 1.24 10.85
N LEU A 552 -13.63 1.69 9.59
CA LEU A 552 -14.91 1.87 8.90
C LEU A 552 -15.67 0.54 8.75
N ASP A 553 -14.94 -0.57 8.55
CA ASP A 553 -15.49 -1.93 8.46
C ASP A 553 -16.20 -2.39 9.75
N HIS A 554 -15.90 -1.75 10.89
CA HIS A 554 -16.48 -2.06 12.20
C HIS A 554 -17.37 -0.92 12.71
N GLY A 555 -17.95 -0.13 11.80
CA GLY A 555 -18.89 0.95 12.15
C GLY A 555 -18.21 2.23 12.68
N GLY A 556 -16.92 2.43 12.40
CA GLY A 556 -16.21 3.65 12.78
C GLY A 556 -16.70 4.89 12.05
N ASP A 557 -16.84 6.01 12.77
CA ASP A 557 -17.21 7.31 12.19
C ASP A 557 -16.09 7.85 11.27
N PRO A 558 -16.37 8.13 9.97
CA PRO A 558 -15.38 8.67 9.04
C PRO A 558 -14.72 9.96 9.52
N GLY A 559 -15.47 10.83 10.22
CA GLY A 559 -14.94 12.06 10.79
C GLY A 559 -13.88 11.81 11.88
N GLN A 560 -14.08 10.82 12.75
CA GLN A 560 -13.11 10.38 13.75
C GLN A 560 -11.90 9.71 13.11
N VAL A 561 -12.10 8.87 12.09
CA VAL A 561 -11.01 8.23 11.33
C VAL A 561 -10.12 9.31 10.69
N LEU A 562 -10.70 10.26 9.97
CA LEU A 562 -10.00 11.38 9.34
C LEU A 562 -9.21 12.21 10.36
N ARG A 563 -9.83 12.58 11.49
CA ARG A 563 -9.16 13.35 12.55
C ARG A 563 -7.95 12.61 13.11
N THR A 564 -8.12 11.32 13.39
CA THR A 564 -7.07 10.48 13.99
C THR A 564 -5.93 10.23 13.01
N GLN A 565 -6.23 9.84 11.76
CA GLN A 565 -5.21 9.60 10.74
C GLN A 565 -4.47 10.89 10.33
N SER A 566 -5.16 12.04 10.30
CA SER A 566 -4.53 13.36 10.11
C SER A 566 -3.51 13.67 11.22
N LEU A 567 -3.81 13.31 12.47
CA LEU A 567 -2.91 13.46 13.60
C LEU A 567 -1.74 12.47 13.55
N GLN A 568 -2.02 11.21 13.22
CA GLN A 568 -0.99 10.18 13.00
C GLN A 568 -0.01 10.62 11.92
N SER A 569 -0.49 11.23 10.83
CA SER A 569 0.33 11.79 9.76
C SER A 569 1.28 12.89 10.25
N VAL A 570 0.81 13.80 11.11
CA VAL A 570 1.68 14.80 11.77
C VAL A 570 2.76 14.13 12.59
N VAL A 571 2.40 13.11 13.38
CA VAL A 571 3.37 12.39 14.22
C VAL A 571 4.39 11.64 13.35
N ARG A 572 3.98 10.96 12.28
CA ARG A 572 4.88 10.29 11.31
C ARG A 572 5.88 11.27 10.71
N PHE A 573 5.40 12.41 10.22
CA PHE A 573 6.25 13.47 9.68
C PHE A 573 7.32 13.92 10.69
N LEU A 574 6.91 14.21 11.93
CA LEU A 574 7.84 14.62 12.98
C LEU A 574 8.84 13.51 13.35
N LEU A 575 8.41 12.25 13.44
CA LEU A 575 9.29 11.13 13.76
C LEU A 575 10.32 10.85 12.67
N ARG A 576 9.99 11.14 11.40
CA ARG A 576 10.93 11.06 10.26
C ARG A 576 11.95 12.19 10.27
N GLU A 577 11.51 13.43 10.53
CA GLU A 577 12.36 14.61 10.36
C GLU A 577 13.15 15.04 11.61
N LEU A 578 12.65 14.81 12.82
CA LEU A 578 13.37 15.17 14.06
C LEU A 578 14.75 14.47 14.18
N PRO A 579 14.89 13.16 13.89
CA PRO A 579 16.21 12.52 13.88
C PRO A 579 17.18 13.11 12.86
N ARG A 580 16.67 13.51 11.68
CA ARG A 580 17.46 14.16 10.63
C ARG A 580 17.96 15.55 11.02
N LEU A 581 17.30 16.22 11.97
CA LEU A 581 17.77 17.46 12.63
C LEU A 581 18.77 17.21 13.77
N GLY A 582 19.10 15.95 14.07
CA GLY A 582 19.95 15.57 15.18
C GLY A 582 19.24 15.56 16.54
N LEU A 583 17.90 15.55 16.56
CA LEU A 583 17.06 15.61 17.77
C LEU A 583 16.63 14.22 18.25
N LEU A 584 17.57 13.31 18.49
CA LEU A 584 17.29 11.90 18.78
C LEU A 584 16.48 11.72 20.07
N ARG A 585 16.82 12.47 21.12
CA ARG A 585 16.10 12.46 22.40
C ARG A 585 14.64 12.93 22.24
N GLU A 586 14.45 14.02 21.51
CA GLU A 586 13.14 14.61 21.27
C GLU A 586 12.22 13.66 20.49
N THR A 587 12.77 12.91 19.52
CA THR A 587 12.04 11.86 18.79
C THR A 587 11.49 10.80 19.73
N TRP A 588 12.28 10.30 20.68
CA TRP A 588 11.80 9.34 21.68
C TRP A 588 10.69 9.93 22.56
N HIS A 589 10.79 11.22 22.95
CA HIS A 589 9.73 11.87 23.72
C HIS A 589 8.42 12.06 22.95
N LEU A 590 8.50 12.30 21.63
CA LEU A 590 7.32 12.33 20.77
C LEU A 590 6.66 10.94 20.73
N LEU A 591 7.43 9.89 20.50
CA LEU A 591 6.93 8.51 20.51
C LEU A 591 6.33 8.14 21.88
N TYR A 592 6.98 8.52 22.98
CA TYR A 592 6.44 8.33 24.33
C TYR A 592 5.14 9.11 24.57
N THR A 593 4.96 10.26 23.91
CA THR A 593 3.71 11.02 23.97
C THR A 593 2.60 10.29 23.21
N ALA A 594 2.89 9.76 22.01
CA ALA A 594 1.96 8.91 21.25
C ALA A 594 1.52 7.68 22.08
N TYR A 595 2.46 7.01 22.74
CA TYR A 595 2.15 5.91 23.67
C TYR A 595 1.17 6.31 24.79
N LYS A 596 1.35 7.51 25.37
CA LYS A 596 0.43 8.02 26.39
C LYS A 596 -0.95 8.37 25.83
N MET A 597 -1.02 8.87 24.60
CA MET A 597 -2.28 9.23 23.94
C MET A 597 -3.16 7.99 23.77
N GLU A 598 -2.61 6.89 23.25
CA GLU A 598 -3.34 5.62 23.08
C GLU A 598 -3.83 5.01 24.40
N ARG A 599 -3.07 5.17 25.49
CA ARG A 599 -3.49 4.68 26.81
C ARG A 599 -4.57 5.54 27.45
N LYS A 600 -4.56 6.84 27.17
CA LYS A 600 -5.52 7.79 27.74
C LYS A 600 -6.88 7.69 27.05
N TRP A 601 -6.89 7.51 25.73
CA TRP A 601 -8.10 7.53 24.92
C TRP A 601 -8.27 6.19 24.21
N ARG A 602 -9.03 5.27 24.81
CA ARG A 602 -9.42 4.00 24.20
C ARG A 602 -10.91 4.06 23.85
N PRO A 603 -11.29 4.02 22.57
CA PRO A 603 -12.70 3.94 22.18
C PRO A 603 -13.30 2.59 22.62
N GLN A 604 -14.63 2.53 22.69
CA GLN A 604 -15.36 1.27 22.86
C GLN A 604 -15.35 0.53 21.50
N GLY A 605 -15.08 -0.78 21.51
CA GLY A 605 -14.98 -1.59 20.29
C GLY A 605 -13.55 -1.93 19.84
N GLN A 606 -13.43 -2.52 18.66
CA GLN A 606 -12.15 -2.92 18.07
C GLN A 606 -11.41 -1.69 17.53
N ALA A 607 -10.47 -1.17 18.31
CA ALA A 607 -9.67 -0.01 17.93
C ALA A 607 -8.35 -0.43 17.28
N ILE A 608 -7.98 0.22 16.16
CA ILE A 608 -6.66 0.02 15.54
C ILE A 608 -5.64 0.99 16.13
N THR A 609 -4.48 0.45 16.50
CA THR A 609 -3.27 1.21 16.88
C THR A 609 -2.31 1.26 15.69
N GLU A 610 -1.74 2.44 15.44
CA GLU A 610 -0.63 2.61 14.48
C GLU A 610 0.73 2.74 15.19
N PHE A 611 0.79 2.44 16.48
CA PHE A 611 2.01 2.62 17.27
C PHE A 611 3.18 1.80 16.73
N ASP A 612 2.91 0.64 16.12
CA ASP A 612 3.89 -0.20 15.44
C ASP A 612 4.60 0.55 14.30
N ARG A 613 3.83 1.19 13.41
CA ARG A 613 4.33 2.02 12.31
C ARG A 613 5.08 3.24 12.85
N LEU A 614 4.52 3.92 13.85
CA LEU A 614 5.18 5.06 14.49
C LEU A 614 6.52 4.66 15.14
N PHE A 615 6.55 3.51 15.81
CA PHE A 615 7.76 2.97 16.43
C PHE A 615 8.81 2.62 15.39
N ASP A 616 8.43 1.91 14.31
CA ASP A 616 9.31 1.55 13.20
C ASP A 616 9.96 2.80 12.58
N ILE A 617 9.15 3.79 12.19
CA ILE A 617 9.64 5.06 11.63
C ILE A 617 10.60 5.76 12.59
N ALA A 618 10.24 5.85 13.87
CA ALA A 618 11.04 6.53 14.89
C ALA A 618 12.39 5.85 15.12
N LEU A 619 12.40 4.52 15.25
CA LEU A 619 13.63 3.77 15.52
C LEU A 619 14.52 3.75 14.26
N ARG A 620 13.97 3.44 13.08
CA ARG A 620 14.73 3.47 11.81
C ARG A 620 15.36 4.83 11.56
N SER A 621 14.58 5.91 11.60
CA SER A 621 15.08 7.27 11.36
C SER A 621 16.15 7.68 12.38
N THR A 622 16.03 7.24 13.63
CA THR A 622 17.03 7.46 14.69
C THR A 622 18.32 6.67 14.44
N LEU A 623 18.21 5.40 14.05
CA LEU A 623 19.35 4.53 13.74
C LEU A 623 20.08 5.01 12.47
N GLU A 624 19.37 5.32 11.40
CA GLU A 624 19.94 5.86 10.16
C GLU A 624 20.68 7.18 10.42
N SER A 625 20.08 8.08 11.20
CA SER A 625 20.71 9.35 11.56
C SER A 625 21.97 9.14 12.41
N LEU A 626 21.93 8.18 13.35
CA LEU A 626 23.06 7.80 14.19
C LEU A 626 24.19 7.18 13.37
N ILE A 627 23.90 6.19 12.52
CA ILE A 627 24.89 5.51 11.68
C ILE A 627 25.57 6.52 10.76
N THR A 628 24.78 7.38 10.10
CA THR A 628 25.30 8.42 9.20
C THR A 628 26.12 9.47 9.95
N SER A 629 25.68 9.88 11.15
CA SER A 629 26.45 10.82 12.00
C SER A 629 27.74 10.18 12.53
N SER A 630 27.72 8.89 12.84
CA SER A 630 28.87 8.16 13.38
C SER A 630 30.06 8.21 12.41
N ALA A 631 29.82 8.14 11.09
CA ALA A 631 30.85 8.30 10.07
C ALA A 631 31.65 9.61 10.19
N SER A 632 31.10 10.65 10.85
CA SER A 632 31.77 11.94 11.08
C SER A 632 32.51 12.06 12.43
N TRP A 633 32.38 11.09 13.34
CA TRP A 633 32.91 11.20 14.73
C TRP A 633 34.41 10.96 14.87
N SER A 634 35.04 10.31 13.89
CA SER A 634 36.48 10.03 13.88
C SER A 634 37.10 10.37 12.53
N SER A 635 38.37 10.79 12.53
CA SER A 635 39.17 10.98 11.31
C SER A 635 39.63 9.64 10.68
N GLY A 636 38.78 8.61 10.75
CA GLY A 636 38.99 7.20 10.37
C GLY A 636 37.73 6.36 10.64
N THR A 637 37.73 5.06 10.31
CA THR A 637 36.64 4.12 10.58
C THR A 637 36.43 3.93 12.09
N ILE A 638 35.20 4.08 12.57
CA ILE A 638 34.82 3.71 13.95
C ILE A 638 35.03 2.20 14.13
N GLU A 639 35.51 1.78 15.30
CA GLU A 639 35.55 0.36 15.67
C GLU A 639 34.12 -0.20 15.80
N THR A 640 33.85 -1.33 15.15
CA THR A 640 32.53 -1.99 15.11
C THR A 640 31.89 -2.13 16.50
N GLU A 641 32.70 -2.44 17.52
CA GLU A 641 32.26 -2.58 18.92
C GLU A 641 31.70 -1.27 19.51
N GLU A 642 32.34 -0.13 19.21
CA GLU A 642 31.91 1.20 19.70
C GLU A 642 30.57 1.64 19.07
N LEU A 643 30.35 1.28 17.81
CA LEU A 643 29.08 1.52 17.13
C LEU A 643 27.96 0.66 17.73
N ILE A 644 28.20 -0.63 17.97
CA ILE A 644 27.23 -1.53 18.60
C ILE A 644 26.88 -1.05 20.01
N GLU A 645 27.86 -0.60 20.80
CA GLU A 645 27.60 -0.03 22.13
C GLU A 645 26.72 1.23 22.04
N SER A 646 27.01 2.12 21.09
CA SER A 646 26.23 3.34 20.87
C SER A 646 24.78 3.05 20.45
N ILE A 647 24.58 2.06 19.57
CA ILE A 647 23.26 1.58 19.16
C ILE A 647 22.52 0.97 20.34
N GLY A 648 23.19 0.14 21.16
CA GLY A 648 22.61 -0.45 22.36
C GLY A 648 22.09 0.60 23.35
N GLN A 649 22.85 1.67 23.59
CA GLN A 649 22.44 2.77 24.46
C GLN A 649 21.18 3.50 23.98
N VAL A 650 20.97 3.59 22.66
CA VAL A 650 19.76 4.18 22.07
C VAL A 650 18.61 3.17 22.07
N LEU A 651 18.90 1.88 21.84
CA LEU A 651 17.88 0.84 21.77
C LEU A 651 17.20 0.59 23.12
N ASP A 652 17.94 0.58 24.23
CA ASP A 652 17.42 0.33 25.58
C ASP A 652 16.11 1.08 25.92
N PRO A 653 16.02 2.42 25.77
CA PRO A 653 14.78 3.16 26.02
C PRO A 653 13.66 2.87 25.01
N TYR A 654 13.97 2.50 23.77
CA TYR A 654 12.97 2.08 22.78
C TYR A 654 12.42 0.68 23.12
N GLN A 655 13.29 -0.28 23.44
CA GLN A 655 12.90 -1.64 23.84
C GLN A 655 11.98 -1.61 25.06
N TRP A 656 12.29 -0.77 26.06
CA TRP A 656 11.42 -0.60 27.22
C TRP A 656 10.01 -0.11 26.82
N LEU A 657 9.95 0.91 25.96
CA LEU A 657 8.68 1.48 25.52
C LEU A 657 7.85 0.46 24.71
N TRP A 658 8.52 -0.27 23.82
CA TRP A 658 7.91 -1.33 23.02
C TRP A 658 7.32 -2.44 23.91
N SER A 659 8.09 -2.92 24.89
CA SER A 659 7.62 -3.94 25.83
C SER A 659 6.42 -3.50 26.68
N GLU A 660 6.34 -2.22 27.05
CA GLU A 660 5.20 -1.67 27.79
C GLU A 660 3.96 -1.46 26.93
N HIS A 661 4.11 -1.29 25.62
CA HIS A 661 3.00 -1.23 24.66
C HIS A 661 2.50 -2.64 24.30
N SER A 662 3.43 -3.53 23.91
CA SER A 662 3.11 -4.87 23.43
C SER A 662 2.28 -5.68 24.43
N LYS A 663 2.53 -5.54 25.74
CA LYS A 663 1.74 -6.19 26.80
C LYS A 663 0.24 -5.92 26.75
N THR A 664 -0.18 -4.77 26.22
CA THR A 664 -1.58 -4.32 26.27
C THR A 664 -2.33 -4.46 24.94
N MET A 665 -1.62 -4.76 23.85
CA MET A 665 -2.16 -4.90 22.51
C MET A 665 -2.54 -6.36 22.23
N ARG A 666 -3.60 -6.59 21.44
CA ARG A 666 -3.92 -7.90 20.85
C ARG A 666 -3.37 -7.93 19.42
N ILE A 667 -2.63 -8.98 19.06
CA ILE A 667 -2.02 -9.10 17.72
C ILE A 667 -2.98 -9.74 16.73
N SER A 668 -3.79 -10.69 17.18
CA SER A 668 -4.73 -11.46 16.37
C SER A 668 -6.02 -11.71 17.15
N ALA A 669 -7.10 -12.08 16.46
CA ALA A 669 -8.36 -12.46 17.13
C ALA A 669 -8.13 -13.62 18.10
N VAL A 670 -7.31 -14.60 17.69
CA VAL A 670 -6.88 -15.75 18.50
C VAL A 670 -6.12 -15.34 19.77
N ASP A 671 -5.44 -14.19 19.76
CA ASP A 671 -4.68 -13.71 20.92
C ASP A 671 -5.59 -13.31 22.10
N GLY A 672 -6.88 -13.08 21.83
CA GLY A 672 -7.91 -12.93 22.87
C GLY A 672 -8.13 -14.21 23.66
N MET A 673 -8.00 -15.38 23.03
CA MET A 673 -8.32 -16.72 23.57
C MET A 673 -7.16 -17.34 24.37
N ARG A 674 -6.48 -16.53 25.19
CA ARG A 674 -5.37 -16.96 26.05
C ARG A 674 -5.83 -17.69 27.30
N ARG A 675 -7.05 -17.38 27.79
CA ARG A 675 -7.59 -18.04 28.97
C ARG A 675 -8.06 -19.44 28.59
N GLU A 676 -7.61 -20.44 29.34
CA GLU A 676 -7.98 -21.83 29.07
C GLU A 676 -9.46 -22.11 29.37
N GLU A 677 -10.12 -21.27 30.17
CA GLU A 677 -11.57 -21.36 30.47
C GLU A 677 -12.41 -20.98 29.24
N GLU A 678 -12.24 -19.76 28.71
CA GLU A 678 -12.90 -19.27 27.49
C GLU A 678 -12.63 -20.19 26.27
N TRP A 679 -11.41 -20.74 26.19
CA TRP A 679 -11.09 -21.74 25.16
C TRP A 679 -11.86 -23.05 25.35
N GLY A 680 -12.02 -23.51 26.58
CA GLY A 680 -12.76 -24.73 26.89
C GLY A 680 -14.21 -24.64 26.43
N GLU A 681 -14.86 -23.51 26.72
CA GLU A 681 -16.23 -23.19 26.30
C GLU A 681 -16.36 -23.18 24.77
N LEU A 682 -15.50 -22.44 24.07
CA LEU A 682 -15.51 -22.39 22.61
C LEU A 682 -15.24 -23.75 21.95
N ALA A 683 -14.29 -24.52 22.48
CA ALA A 683 -13.97 -25.85 21.96
C ALA A 683 -15.12 -26.85 22.17
N GLU A 684 -15.89 -26.71 23.26
CA GLU A 684 -17.08 -27.51 23.52
C GLU A 684 -18.23 -27.12 22.58
N PHE A 685 -18.45 -25.82 22.37
CA PHE A 685 -19.40 -25.30 21.39
C PHE A 685 -19.12 -25.86 19.98
N ILE A 686 -17.88 -25.73 19.50
CA ILE A 686 -17.48 -26.22 18.18
C ILE A 686 -17.71 -27.73 18.04
N ARG A 687 -17.39 -28.52 19.07
CA ARG A 687 -17.57 -29.98 19.03
C ARG A 687 -19.05 -30.38 19.01
N THR A 688 -19.91 -29.59 19.63
CA THR A 688 -21.33 -29.90 19.78
C THR A 688 -22.14 -29.44 18.58
N TYR A 689 -21.87 -28.24 18.06
CA TYR A 689 -22.68 -27.59 17.02
C TYR A 689 -21.95 -27.40 15.68
N GLY A 690 -20.63 -27.57 15.64
CA GLY A 690 -19.83 -27.24 14.45
C GLY A 690 -20.12 -28.10 13.23
N ALA A 691 -20.71 -29.29 13.40
CA ALA A 691 -21.07 -30.18 12.30
C ALA A 691 -22.09 -29.55 11.34
N ASP A 692 -23.04 -28.76 11.84
CA ASP A 692 -24.09 -28.13 11.03
C ASP A 692 -23.67 -26.74 10.51
N LEU A 693 -22.73 -26.08 11.21
CA LEU A 693 -22.42 -24.65 11.02
C LEU A 693 -21.14 -24.42 10.20
N PHE A 694 -20.09 -25.20 10.42
CA PHE A 694 -18.74 -24.91 9.93
C PHE A 694 -18.34 -25.74 8.71
N HIS A 695 -19.25 -25.86 7.74
CA HIS A 695 -18.96 -26.48 6.46
C HIS A 695 -18.13 -25.57 5.55
N ALA A 696 -17.17 -26.16 4.82
CA ALA A 696 -16.26 -25.42 3.95
C ALA A 696 -16.98 -24.59 2.87
N SER A 697 -18.16 -25.01 2.40
CA SER A 697 -18.97 -24.25 1.42
C SER A 697 -19.55 -22.96 2.00
N HIS A 698 -19.85 -22.93 3.30
CA HIS A 698 -20.42 -21.74 3.95
C HIS A 698 -19.32 -20.82 4.52
N LEU A 699 -18.10 -21.35 4.71
CA LEU A 699 -16.95 -20.62 5.22
C LEU A 699 -16.14 -19.92 4.12
N THR A 700 -16.80 -19.36 3.11
CA THR A 700 -16.15 -18.44 2.16
C THR A 700 -15.93 -17.08 2.82
N LEU A 701 -14.86 -16.38 2.44
CA LEU A 701 -14.50 -15.09 3.04
C LEU A 701 -15.62 -14.04 2.96
N GLY A 702 -16.26 -13.88 1.80
CA GLY A 702 -17.35 -12.91 1.60
C GLY A 702 -18.56 -13.20 2.49
N ASN A 703 -19.02 -14.46 2.51
CA ASN A 703 -20.13 -14.88 3.38
C ASN A 703 -19.85 -14.60 4.87
N ILE A 704 -18.65 -14.96 5.38
CA ILE A 704 -18.32 -14.75 6.79
C ILE A 704 -18.27 -13.26 7.14
N ARG A 705 -17.72 -12.42 6.25
CA ARG A 705 -17.66 -10.96 6.46
C ARG A 705 -19.06 -10.34 6.49
N ALA A 706 -19.94 -10.72 5.57
CA ALA A 706 -21.32 -10.26 5.55
C ALA A 706 -22.05 -10.62 6.85
N ILE A 707 -21.86 -11.85 7.36
CA ILE A 707 -22.41 -12.29 8.65
C ILE A 707 -21.86 -11.43 9.81
N LEU A 708 -20.54 -11.22 9.87
CA LEU A 708 -19.94 -10.39 10.93
C LEU A 708 -20.39 -8.93 10.87
N HIS A 709 -20.64 -8.40 9.67
CA HIS A 709 -21.08 -7.02 9.48
C HIS A 709 -22.53 -6.81 9.95
N ASN A 710 -23.45 -7.68 9.52
CA ASN A 710 -24.86 -7.61 9.94
C ASN A 710 -25.09 -8.11 11.38
N GLY A 711 -24.11 -8.82 11.94
CA GLY A 711 -24.14 -9.39 13.27
C GLY A 711 -24.51 -10.88 13.25
N THR A 712 -23.96 -11.63 14.20
CA THR A 712 -24.26 -13.06 14.35
C THR A 712 -25.70 -13.32 14.80
N ASP A 713 -26.33 -12.35 15.45
CA ASP A 713 -27.75 -12.40 15.85
C ASP A 713 -28.67 -12.45 14.61
N TRP A 714 -28.42 -11.59 13.62
CA TRP A 714 -29.12 -11.61 12.34
C TRP A 714 -28.95 -12.95 11.60
N PHE A 715 -27.76 -13.55 11.67
CA PHE A 715 -27.52 -14.86 11.09
C PHE A 715 -28.29 -15.97 11.81
N LEU A 716 -28.46 -15.88 13.14
CA LEU A 716 -29.30 -16.81 13.89
C LEU A 716 -30.77 -16.69 13.48
N ASP A 717 -31.29 -15.46 13.32
CA ASP A 717 -32.65 -15.22 12.82
C ASP A 717 -32.86 -15.84 11.43
N TYR A 718 -31.91 -15.63 10.52
CA TYR A 718 -31.94 -16.25 9.19
C TYR A 718 -31.98 -17.78 9.26
N LEU A 719 -31.14 -18.39 10.11
CA LEU A 719 -31.12 -19.85 10.30
C LEU A 719 -32.44 -20.38 10.87
N GLU A 720 -33.15 -19.60 11.70
CA GLU A 720 -34.47 -19.94 12.21
C GLU A 720 -35.54 -19.90 11.10
N GLU A 721 -35.48 -18.91 10.21
CA GLU A 721 -36.44 -18.74 9.12
C GLU A 721 -36.29 -19.81 8.01
N GLU A 722 -35.06 -20.15 7.64
CA GLU A 722 -34.73 -21.11 6.57
C GLU A 722 -34.52 -22.55 7.07
N GLN A 723 -34.84 -22.84 8.34
CA GLN A 723 -34.61 -24.16 8.93
C GLN A 723 -35.36 -25.28 8.18
N ASP A 724 -34.64 -26.33 7.75
CA ASP A 724 -35.28 -27.55 7.20
C ASP A 724 -36.06 -28.28 8.32
N PRO A 725 -37.40 -28.39 8.24
CA PRO A 725 -38.18 -29.09 9.25
C PRO A 725 -37.86 -30.58 9.39
N LEU A 726 -37.20 -31.18 8.39
CA LEU A 726 -36.78 -32.59 8.40
C LEU A 726 -35.38 -32.79 9.00
N HIS A 727 -34.52 -31.77 9.01
CA HIS A 727 -33.16 -31.79 9.54
C HIS A 727 -32.91 -30.52 10.36
N PRO A 728 -33.54 -30.40 11.54
CA PRO A 728 -33.39 -29.22 12.38
C PRO A 728 -31.95 -29.11 12.92
N ILE A 729 -31.40 -27.91 12.83
CA ILE A 729 -30.07 -27.57 13.35
C ILE A 729 -30.05 -27.73 14.88
N GLN A 730 -29.07 -28.45 15.42
CA GLN A 730 -29.02 -28.77 16.85
C GLN A 730 -28.91 -27.50 17.72
N LEU A 731 -28.17 -26.49 17.27
CA LEU A 731 -28.01 -25.21 17.97
C LEU A 731 -29.35 -24.53 18.23
N LEU A 732 -30.21 -24.43 17.21
CA LEU A 732 -31.51 -23.78 17.31
C LEU A 732 -32.45 -24.52 18.28
N GLN A 733 -32.39 -25.86 18.32
CA GLN A 733 -33.16 -26.65 19.30
C GLN A 733 -32.70 -26.41 20.74
N ASP A 734 -31.39 -26.27 20.94
CA ASP A 734 -30.82 -26.03 22.26
C ASP A 734 -31.09 -24.59 22.73
N LEU A 735 -31.17 -23.63 21.82
CA LEU A 735 -31.65 -22.25 22.08
C LEU A 735 -33.14 -22.25 22.46
N ASP A 736 -34.00 -22.91 21.67
CA ASP A 736 -35.45 -23.02 21.95
C ASP A 736 -35.74 -23.69 23.31
N SER A 737 -34.91 -24.67 23.69
CA SER A 737 -35.03 -25.40 24.95
C SER A 737 -34.40 -24.69 26.14
N GLY A 738 -33.66 -23.59 25.92
CA GLY A 738 -32.92 -22.83 26.93
C GLY A 738 -31.73 -23.58 27.53
N LEU A 739 -31.20 -24.58 26.82
CA LEU A 739 -29.96 -25.27 27.19
C LEU A 739 -28.73 -24.42 26.90
N MET A 740 -28.82 -23.55 25.90
CA MET A 740 -27.80 -22.57 25.53
C MET A 740 -28.41 -21.16 25.55
N ASP A 741 -27.64 -20.18 25.99
CA ASP A 741 -28.06 -18.78 25.94
C ASP A 741 -27.72 -18.16 24.57
N ARG A 742 -28.58 -17.26 24.07
CA ARG A 742 -28.39 -16.64 22.75
C ARG A 742 -27.14 -15.76 22.73
N GLU A 743 -26.90 -15.00 23.80
CA GLU A 743 -25.69 -14.18 23.96
C GLU A 743 -24.40 -15.04 23.94
N GLU A 744 -24.45 -16.26 24.51
CA GLU A 744 -23.32 -17.19 24.51
C GLU A 744 -23.07 -17.77 23.11
N ALA A 745 -24.13 -18.04 22.35
CA ALA A 745 -24.05 -18.54 20.97
C ALA A 745 -23.51 -17.48 20.01
N GLU A 746 -24.00 -16.24 20.13
CA GLU A 746 -23.50 -15.07 19.41
C GLU A 746 -22.00 -14.88 19.65
N TRP A 747 -21.59 -14.87 20.92
CA TRP A 747 -20.18 -14.73 21.27
C TRP A 747 -19.31 -15.84 20.66
N CYS A 748 -19.74 -17.10 20.75
CA CYS A 748 -19.00 -18.23 20.17
C CYS A 748 -18.87 -18.12 18.65
N LEU A 749 -19.95 -17.79 17.95
CA LEU A 749 -19.97 -17.61 16.50
C LEU A 749 -19.08 -16.45 16.07
N GLU A 750 -19.20 -15.30 16.74
CA GLU A 750 -18.39 -14.11 16.45
C GLU A 750 -16.90 -14.41 16.61
N GLN A 751 -16.51 -15.14 17.67
CA GLN A 751 -15.11 -15.53 17.88
C GLN A 751 -14.60 -16.47 16.78
N VAL A 752 -15.36 -17.51 16.40
CA VAL A 752 -14.93 -18.46 15.36
C VAL A 752 -14.79 -17.77 14.01
N TYR A 753 -15.80 -17.00 13.61
CA TYR A 753 -15.78 -16.28 12.34
C TYR A 753 -14.69 -15.21 12.30
N SER A 754 -14.48 -14.46 13.38
CA SER A 754 -13.39 -13.48 13.47
C SER A 754 -12.01 -14.13 13.33
N ILE A 755 -11.81 -15.30 13.95
CA ILE A 755 -10.54 -16.05 13.85
C ILE A 755 -10.31 -16.57 12.43
N ILE A 756 -11.35 -17.06 11.76
CA ILE A 756 -11.25 -17.55 10.38
C ILE A 756 -10.97 -16.41 9.41
N VAL A 757 -11.63 -15.26 9.56
CA VAL A 757 -11.37 -14.07 8.72
C VAL A 757 -9.95 -13.55 8.92
N ASP A 758 -9.47 -13.48 10.17
CA ASP A 758 -8.12 -13.03 10.52
C ASP A 758 -7.02 -13.97 9.94
N ARG A 759 -7.27 -15.29 9.90
CA ARG A 759 -6.31 -16.31 9.43
C ARG A 759 -6.85 -17.18 8.30
N PHE A 760 -7.47 -16.53 7.30
CA PHE A 760 -8.15 -17.24 6.21
C PHE A 760 -7.19 -18.05 5.33
N ASP A 761 -5.96 -17.57 5.15
CA ASP A 761 -4.89 -18.30 4.45
C ASP A 761 -4.57 -19.65 5.11
N ARG A 762 -4.51 -19.67 6.46
CA ARG A 762 -4.31 -20.89 7.25
C ARG A 762 -5.53 -21.81 7.17
N PHE A 763 -6.74 -21.26 7.06
CA PHE A 763 -7.96 -22.02 6.85
C PHE A 763 -7.99 -22.70 5.47
N LEU A 764 -7.58 -22.02 4.41
CA LEU A 764 -7.44 -22.62 3.07
C LEU A 764 -6.42 -23.77 3.06
N GLU A 765 -5.28 -23.60 3.75
CA GLU A 765 -4.31 -24.69 3.93
C GLU A 765 -4.91 -25.86 4.71
N TYR A 766 -5.65 -25.59 5.79
CA TYR A 766 -6.32 -26.63 6.58
C TYR A 766 -7.29 -27.46 5.72
N ASN A 767 -8.07 -26.78 4.86
CA ASN A 767 -9.04 -27.40 3.96
C ASN A 767 -8.37 -28.28 2.89
N THR A 768 -7.22 -27.86 2.38
CA THR A 768 -6.53 -28.56 1.29
C THR A 768 -5.58 -29.67 1.78
N THR A 769 -4.93 -29.49 2.94
CA THR A 769 -3.87 -30.39 3.40
C THR A 769 -4.35 -31.48 4.34
N THR A 770 -5.38 -31.22 5.14
CA THR A 770 -5.85 -32.13 6.19
C THR A 770 -7.10 -32.88 5.78
N THR A 771 -7.39 -34.00 6.47
CA THR A 771 -8.65 -34.75 6.28
C THR A 771 -9.70 -34.38 7.32
N GLN A 772 -9.29 -33.64 8.35
CA GLN A 772 -10.11 -33.18 9.46
C GLN A 772 -11.02 -32.04 9.02
N SER A 773 -10.63 -31.29 7.98
CA SER A 773 -11.43 -30.24 7.35
C SER A 773 -12.74 -30.72 6.72
N ASP A 774 -12.86 -32.02 6.40
CA ASP A 774 -14.12 -32.62 5.93
C ASP A 774 -15.23 -32.52 7.01
N TYR A 775 -14.89 -32.18 8.27
CA TYR A 775 -15.77 -32.16 9.45
C TYR A 775 -15.74 -30.80 10.15
N GLY A 776 -16.88 -30.10 10.19
CA GLY A 776 -16.98 -28.78 10.80
C GLY A 776 -16.72 -28.78 12.31
N GLU A 777 -17.09 -29.87 13.00
CA GLU A 777 -16.83 -30.06 14.43
C GLU A 777 -15.34 -30.24 14.78
N MET A 778 -14.47 -30.44 13.78
CA MET A 778 -13.03 -30.60 13.96
C MET A 778 -12.25 -29.28 13.80
N ILE A 779 -12.92 -28.17 13.47
CA ILE A 779 -12.25 -26.88 13.27
C ILE A 779 -11.51 -26.39 14.51
N PHE A 780 -11.91 -26.78 15.73
CA PHE A 780 -11.17 -26.47 16.97
C PHE A 780 -9.71 -26.96 16.92
N CYS A 781 -9.42 -28.00 16.15
CA CYS A 781 -8.04 -28.46 15.95
C CYS A 781 -7.21 -27.39 15.25
N LEU A 782 -7.74 -26.75 14.20
CA LEU A 782 -7.08 -25.62 13.53
C LEU A 782 -6.83 -24.47 14.52
N LEU A 783 -7.84 -24.11 15.33
CA LEU A 783 -7.70 -23.03 16.30
C LEU A 783 -6.58 -23.30 17.33
N GLU A 784 -6.34 -24.55 17.76
CA GLU A 784 -5.18 -24.87 18.64
C GLU A 784 -3.83 -24.62 17.96
N PHE A 785 -3.70 -24.92 16.67
CA PHE A 785 -2.48 -24.60 15.93
C PHE A 785 -2.31 -23.08 15.78
N LEU A 786 -3.39 -22.34 15.52
CA LEU A 786 -3.37 -20.88 15.46
C LEU A 786 -3.05 -20.25 16.84
N ARG A 787 -3.47 -20.87 17.95
CA ARG A 787 -3.08 -20.42 19.31
C ARG A 787 -1.59 -20.58 19.54
N LEU A 788 -0.97 -21.65 19.03
CA LEU A 788 0.48 -21.81 19.09
C LEU A 788 1.20 -20.78 18.20
N GLU A 789 0.75 -20.60 16.96
CA GLU A 789 1.29 -19.58 16.04
C GLU A 789 1.20 -18.18 16.66
N SER A 790 0.06 -17.81 17.24
CA SER A 790 -0.15 -16.52 17.93
C SER A 790 0.81 -16.31 19.11
N ARG A 791 1.14 -17.38 19.87
CA ARG A 791 2.15 -17.31 20.94
C ARG A 791 3.55 -17.06 20.39
N TYR A 792 3.91 -17.73 19.29
CA TYR A 792 5.19 -17.48 18.60
C TYR A 792 5.25 -16.08 18.01
N ASP A 793 4.20 -15.63 17.33
CA ASP A 793 4.08 -14.27 16.77
C ASP A 793 4.22 -13.20 17.86
N ARG A 794 3.69 -13.44 19.06
CA ARG A 794 3.85 -12.54 20.21
C ARG A 794 5.30 -12.41 20.66
N ASP A 795 6.03 -13.52 20.73
CA ASP A 795 7.45 -13.50 21.07
C ASP A 795 8.27 -12.82 19.97
N SER A 796 7.98 -13.13 18.70
CA SER A 796 8.55 -12.45 17.53
C SER A 796 8.30 -10.94 17.58
N TRP A 797 7.07 -10.53 17.90
CA TRP A 797 6.69 -9.13 18.05
C TRP A 797 7.50 -8.43 19.13
N ASN A 798 7.79 -9.08 20.26
CA ASN A 798 8.62 -8.50 21.32
C ASN A 798 10.09 -8.29 20.88
N LEU A 799 10.54 -9.04 19.88
CA LEU A 799 11.88 -9.00 19.29
C LEU A 799 12.02 -8.00 18.15
N THR A 800 10.93 -7.39 17.66
CA THR A 800 10.93 -6.42 16.55
C THR A 800 12.02 -5.33 16.66
N PRO A 801 12.28 -4.67 17.81
CA PRO A 801 13.30 -3.64 17.84
C PRO A 801 14.72 -4.15 17.53
N LEU A 802 15.00 -5.43 17.84
CA LEU A 802 16.29 -6.06 17.55
C LEU A 802 16.44 -6.37 16.06
N THR A 803 15.36 -6.79 15.39
CA THR A 803 15.36 -7.04 13.94
C THR A 803 15.48 -5.74 13.14
N LEU A 804 14.92 -4.64 13.65
CA LEU A 804 15.07 -3.31 13.06
C LEU A 804 16.51 -2.79 13.11
N VAL A 805 17.24 -3.03 14.20
CA VAL A 805 18.67 -2.70 14.29
C VAL A 805 19.46 -3.44 13.22
N HIS A 806 19.25 -4.75 13.09
CA HIS A 806 19.90 -5.55 12.07
C HIS A 806 19.59 -5.03 10.65
N SER A 807 18.32 -4.75 10.34
CA SER A 807 17.92 -4.15 9.06
C SER A 807 18.66 -2.84 8.76
N ALA A 808 18.80 -1.95 9.75
CA ALA A 808 19.52 -0.68 9.58
C ALA A 808 21.02 -0.90 9.31
N LEU A 809 21.67 -1.81 10.04
CA LEU A 809 23.10 -2.13 9.85
C LEU A 809 23.40 -2.66 8.44
N VAL A 810 22.60 -3.63 7.98
CA VAL A 810 22.79 -4.25 6.66
C VAL A 810 22.51 -3.24 5.54
N ARG A 811 21.44 -2.42 5.64
CA ARG A 811 21.13 -1.39 4.63
C ARG A 811 22.24 -0.34 4.47
N HIS A 812 23.01 -0.07 5.52
CA HIS A 812 24.17 0.83 5.49
C HIS A 812 25.49 0.12 5.11
N GLY A 813 25.47 -1.17 4.77
CA GLY A 813 26.65 -1.92 4.36
C GLY A 813 27.60 -2.29 5.50
N LEU A 814 27.14 -2.27 6.76
CA LEU A 814 27.93 -2.59 7.95
C LEU A 814 27.83 -4.10 8.28
N THR A 815 28.34 -4.95 7.39
CA THR A 815 28.23 -6.42 7.50
C THR A 815 28.80 -6.98 8.79
N ASP A 816 30.02 -6.56 9.17
CA ASP A 816 30.68 -7.08 10.37
C ASP A 816 29.88 -6.77 11.66
N ALA A 817 29.20 -5.62 11.69
CA ALA A 817 28.35 -5.24 12.83
C ALA A 817 27.06 -6.07 12.86
N ALA A 818 26.48 -6.32 11.69
CA ALA A 818 25.28 -7.14 11.54
C ALA A 818 25.52 -8.59 11.97
N ASP A 819 26.64 -9.19 11.57
CA ASP A 819 26.99 -10.57 11.92
C ASP A 819 27.17 -10.75 13.44
N ILE A 820 27.83 -9.80 14.12
CA ILE A 820 27.99 -9.81 15.59
C ILE A 820 26.63 -9.67 16.28
N TRP A 821 25.77 -8.81 15.74
CA TRP A 821 24.42 -8.59 16.27
C TRP A 821 23.55 -9.84 16.11
N GLU A 822 23.60 -10.49 14.96
CA GLU A 822 22.88 -11.73 14.66
C GLU A 822 23.31 -12.87 15.58
N ALA A 823 24.62 -13.11 15.76
CA ALA A 823 25.11 -14.14 16.67
C ALA A 823 24.66 -13.92 18.12
N THR A 824 24.53 -12.65 18.54
CA THR A 824 24.02 -12.29 19.86
C THR A 824 22.51 -12.55 19.96
N PHE A 825 21.77 -12.25 18.90
CA PHE A 825 20.33 -12.46 18.80
C PHE A 825 19.97 -13.96 18.83
N GLU A 826 20.63 -14.78 18.00
CA GLU A 826 20.41 -16.23 17.94
C GLU A 826 20.61 -16.90 19.32
N MET A 827 21.67 -16.51 20.04
CA MET A 827 21.94 -17.04 21.38
C MET A 827 20.81 -16.73 22.39
N GLN A 828 20.12 -15.60 22.24
CA GLN A 828 19.05 -15.19 23.15
C GLN A 828 17.71 -15.86 22.82
N THR A 829 17.47 -16.22 21.55
CA THR A 829 16.16 -16.72 21.08
C THR A 829 16.08 -18.25 21.00
N THR A 830 17.22 -18.95 20.98
CA THR A 830 17.29 -20.41 20.80
C THR A 830 16.36 -21.19 21.76
N ASP A 831 16.43 -20.91 23.07
CA ASP A 831 15.64 -21.63 24.08
C ASP A 831 14.13 -21.44 23.89
N ILE A 832 13.70 -20.23 23.47
CA ILE A 832 12.29 -19.90 23.22
C ILE A 832 11.80 -20.63 21.96
N ALA A 833 12.61 -20.62 20.89
CA ALA A 833 12.28 -21.30 19.65
C ALA A 833 12.16 -22.82 19.83
N ASP A 834 13.08 -23.44 20.58
CA ASP A 834 13.05 -24.88 20.86
C ASP A 834 11.78 -25.29 21.65
N GLN A 835 11.29 -24.42 22.55
CA GLN A 835 10.05 -24.65 23.28
C GLN A 835 8.82 -24.65 22.35
N HIS A 836 8.69 -23.67 21.45
CA HIS A 836 7.58 -23.61 20.49
C HIS A 836 7.58 -24.82 19.54
N LEU A 837 8.76 -25.26 19.09
CA LEU A 837 8.89 -26.46 18.25
C LEU A 837 8.48 -27.75 18.99
N ALA A 838 8.80 -27.87 20.28
CA ALA A 838 8.35 -28.99 21.10
C ALA A 838 6.82 -29.00 21.27
N ASP A 839 6.22 -27.82 21.42
CA ASP A 839 4.77 -27.67 21.51
C ASP A 839 4.06 -27.99 20.20
N LEU A 840 4.64 -27.59 19.07
CA LEU A 840 4.17 -27.97 17.73
C LEU A 840 4.19 -29.50 17.56
N GLU A 841 5.30 -30.17 17.91
CA GLU A 841 5.43 -31.62 17.77
C GLU A 841 4.38 -32.36 18.63
N ARG A 842 4.07 -31.83 19.81
CA ARG A 842 3.03 -32.34 20.70
C ARG A 842 1.63 -32.20 20.09
N LEU A 843 1.29 -31.04 19.51
CA LEU A 843 0.01 -30.84 18.82
C LEU A 843 -0.13 -31.75 17.60
N GLN A 844 0.90 -31.85 16.77
CA GLN A 844 0.93 -32.73 15.60
C GLN A 844 0.71 -34.21 15.97
N LYS A 845 1.30 -34.67 17.07
CA LYS A 845 1.09 -36.04 17.59
C LYS A 845 -0.33 -36.24 18.14
N THR A 846 -0.90 -35.22 18.79
CA THR A 846 -2.20 -35.29 19.45
C THR A 846 -3.34 -35.39 18.44
N TYR A 847 -3.32 -34.51 17.43
CA TYR A 847 -4.39 -34.41 16.43
C TYR A 847 -4.12 -35.20 15.15
N GLY A 848 -2.91 -35.75 14.99
CA GLY A 848 -2.52 -36.50 13.81
C GLY A 848 -2.53 -35.66 12.53
N MET A 849 -2.44 -34.33 12.66
CA MET A 849 -2.43 -33.36 11.56
C MET A 849 -1.11 -32.60 11.53
N ARG A 850 -0.79 -32.05 10.37
CA ARG A 850 0.39 -31.20 10.16
C ARG A 850 -0.06 -29.98 9.37
N MET A 851 0.40 -28.82 9.80
CA MET A 851 0.21 -27.55 9.10
C MET A 851 1.60 -27.10 8.62
N PRO A 852 1.99 -27.41 7.36
CA PRO A 852 3.27 -27.01 6.79
C PRO A 852 3.65 -25.54 7.01
N THR A 853 2.76 -24.59 6.73
CA THR A 853 3.14 -23.17 6.83
C THR A 853 3.41 -22.73 8.27
N ILE A 854 2.60 -23.21 9.22
CA ILE A 854 2.83 -22.96 10.66
C ILE A 854 4.13 -23.63 11.11
N ALA A 855 4.39 -24.85 10.63
CA ALA A 855 5.63 -25.56 10.96
C ALA A 855 6.86 -24.83 10.41
N ASP A 856 6.80 -24.35 9.17
CA ASP A 856 7.86 -23.56 8.56
C ASP A 856 8.11 -22.28 9.34
N HIS A 857 7.06 -21.50 9.64
CA HIS A 857 7.15 -20.25 10.40
C HIS A 857 7.83 -20.44 11.76
N LEU A 858 7.49 -21.51 12.49
CA LEU A 858 8.14 -21.85 13.77
C LEU A 858 9.59 -22.36 13.58
N ASN A 859 9.87 -23.05 12.47
CA ASN A 859 11.22 -23.53 12.13
C ASN A 859 12.17 -22.39 11.74
N GLU A 860 11.66 -21.18 11.48
CA GLU A 860 12.49 -19.98 11.26
C GLU A 860 13.27 -19.55 12.51
N ARG A 861 12.87 -20.02 13.71
CA ARG A 861 13.55 -19.78 15.00
C ARG A 861 13.83 -18.29 15.28
N PHE A 862 13.00 -17.38 14.75
CA PHE A 862 13.17 -15.92 14.76
C PHE A 862 14.39 -15.37 14.01
N VAL A 863 15.36 -16.19 13.61
CA VAL A 863 16.62 -15.76 12.97
C VAL A 863 16.45 -15.60 11.47
N LYS A 864 15.68 -16.48 10.82
CA LYS A 864 15.49 -16.45 9.36
C LYS A 864 15.00 -15.12 8.77
N PRO A 865 14.17 -14.32 9.47
CA PRO A 865 13.84 -12.96 9.02
C PRO A 865 15.06 -12.01 8.90
N LEU A 866 16.18 -12.31 9.57
CA LEU A 866 17.43 -11.56 9.43
C LEU A 866 18.09 -11.84 8.07
N ASP A 867 18.03 -13.07 7.56
CA ASP A 867 18.48 -13.42 6.20
C ASP A 867 17.73 -12.59 5.15
N VAL A 868 16.41 -12.39 5.32
CA VAL A 868 15.62 -11.53 4.44
C VAL A 868 16.15 -10.10 4.42
N ASN A 869 16.56 -9.55 5.57
CA ASN A 869 17.17 -8.22 5.61
C ASN A 869 18.47 -8.16 4.79
N ARG A 870 19.29 -9.23 4.82
CA ARG A 870 20.53 -9.35 4.04
C ARG A 870 20.23 -9.43 2.55
N ILE A 871 19.26 -10.25 2.15
CA ILE A 871 18.79 -10.38 0.76
C ILE A 871 18.32 -9.02 0.24
N LEU A 872 17.42 -8.34 0.95
CA LEU A 872 16.84 -7.06 0.51
C LEU A 872 17.91 -5.95 0.38
N ALA A 873 18.89 -5.89 1.29
CA ALA A 873 19.95 -4.88 1.23
C ALA A 873 20.85 -5.02 -0.02
N LEU A 874 21.00 -6.24 -0.56
CA LEU A 874 21.82 -6.50 -1.75
C LEU A 874 21.10 -6.18 -3.07
N VAL A 875 19.77 -6.04 -3.06
CA VAL A 875 18.95 -5.82 -4.27
C VAL A 875 19.36 -4.56 -5.01
N LYS A 876 19.40 -3.41 -4.32
CA LYS A 876 19.68 -2.11 -4.93
C LYS A 876 21.02 -2.10 -5.68
N GLN A 877 22.07 -2.59 -5.04
CA GLN A 877 23.39 -2.66 -5.65
C GLN A 877 23.42 -3.65 -6.83
N SER A 878 22.78 -4.82 -6.68
CA SER A 878 22.71 -5.83 -7.74
C SER A 878 22.02 -5.31 -9.01
N VAL A 879 20.95 -4.51 -8.87
CA VAL A 879 20.27 -3.88 -10.01
C VAL A 879 21.14 -2.81 -10.67
N LEU A 880 21.83 -1.98 -9.89
CA LEU A 880 22.74 -0.96 -10.42
C LEU A 880 23.91 -1.58 -11.19
N ASP A 881 24.47 -2.67 -10.66
CA ASP A 881 25.55 -3.42 -11.31
C ASP A 881 25.12 -4.03 -12.65
N ALA A 882 23.93 -4.64 -12.68
CA ALA A 882 23.35 -5.19 -13.91
C ALA A 882 23.12 -4.10 -14.95
N ARG A 883 22.61 -2.93 -14.57
CA ARG A 883 22.47 -1.77 -15.47
C ARG A 883 23.80 -1.32 -16.06
N ALA A 884 24.82 -1.21 -15.21
CA ALA A 884 26.17 -0.83 -15.63
C ALA A 884 26.82 -1.85 -16.59
N GLY A 885 26.22 -3.04 -16.74
CA GLY A 885 26.73 -4.09 -17.62
C GLY A 885 27.85 -4.91 -17.01
N MET A 886 27.91 -5.00 -15.69
CA MET A 886 28.82 -5.90 -15.02
C MET A 886 28.27 -7.33 -15.09
N GLU A 887 28.90 -8.17 -15.91
CA GLU A 887 28.51 -9.58 -16.10
C GLU A 887 28.68 -10.43 -14.83
N SER A 888 29.63 -10.07 -13.96
CA SER A 888 29.82 -10.66 -12.62
C SER A 888 29.70 -9.55 -11.59
N SER A 889 28.57 -9.56 -10.87
CA SER A 889 28.33 -8.69 -9.72
C SER A 889 28.57 -9.50 -8.45
N PRO A 890 29.53 -9.10 -7.59
CA PRO A 890 29.74 -9.78 -6.30
C PRO A 890 28.54 -9.63 -5.38
N ALA A 891 27.80 -8.52 -5.48
CA ALA A 891 26.57 -8.30 -4.73
C ALA A 891 25.48 -9.29 -5.14
N PHE A 892 25.31 -9.54 -6.44
CA PHE A 892 24.35 -10.51 -6.94
C PHE A 892 24.76 -11.96 -6.63
N GLU A 893 26.05 -12.31 -6.75
CA GLU A 893 26.54 -13.63 -6.38
C GLU A 893 26.27 -13.95 -4.90
N THR A 894 26.45 -12.95 -4.03
CA THR A 894 26.10 -13.06 -2.60
C THR A 894 24.59 -13.17 -2.42
N LEU A 895 23.80 -12.32 -3.07
CA LEU A 895 22.33 -12.36 -3.01
C LEU A 895 21.81 -13.73 -3.42
N GLN A 896 22.35 -14.31 -4.49
CA GLN A 896 21.93 -15.61 -4.97
C GLN A 896 22.24 -16.73 -3.97
N GLN A 897 23.42 -16.68 -3.32
CA GLN A 897 23.78 -17.64 -2.27
C GLN A 897 22.82 -17.55 -1.08
N GLU A 898 22.55 -16.34 -0.59
CA GLU A 898 21.61 -16.12 0.53
C GLU A 898 20.20 -16.61 0.20
N VAL A 899 19.72 -16.37 -1.02
CA VAL A 899 18.42 -16.88 -1.47
C VAL A 899 18.42 -18.41 -1.55
N ASP A 900 19.45 -19.02 -2.14
CA ASP A 900 19.56 -20.48 -2.28
C ASP A 900 19.64 -21.17 -0.91
N ASP A 901 20.28 -20.55 0.08
CA ASP A 901 20.35 -21.03 1.46
C ASP A 901 19.01 -20.84 2.20
N TYR A 902 18.33 -19.70 1.99
CA TYR A 902 17.01 -19.43 2.56
C TYR A 902 15.97 -20.48 2.12
N LEU A 903 15.96 -20.83 0.83
CA LEU A 903 15.02 -21.81 0.24
C LEU A 903 15.20 -23.23 0.79
N GLN A 904 16.41 -23.63 1.19
CA GLN A 904 16.65 -24.99 1.71
C GLN A 904 15.88 -25.29 3.01
N GLY A 905 15.46 -24.26 3.74
CA GLY A 905 14.74 -24.40 5.02
C GLY A 905 13.38 -23.72 5.07
N SER A 906 12.80 -23.26 3.97
CA SER A 906 11.46 -22.62 3.93
C SER A 906 10.71 -23.14 2.70
N TRP A 907 9.66 -23.92 2.93
CA TRP A 907 8.83 -24.45 1.86
C TRP A 907 7.78 -23.42 1.45
N GLY A 908 7.24 -22.66 2.42
CA GLY A 908 6.26 -21.61 2.18
C GLY A 908 4.87 -22.15 1.86
N SER A 909 3.99 -21.30 1.32
CA SER A 909 2.64 -21.68 0.88
C SER A 909 2.61 -21.96 -0.62
N GLY A 910 1.84 -22.98 -1.02
CA GLY A 910 1.57 -23.29 -2.43
C GLY A 910 0.49 -22.41 -3.07
N ILE A 911 -0.13 -21.52 -2.29
CA ILE A 911 -1.24 -20.67 -2.73
C ILE A 911 -0.74 -19.24 -2.96
N ASP A 912 0.00 -18.71 -1.99
CA ASP A 912 0.42 -17.30 -1.97
C ASP A 912 1.92 -17.13 -2.14
N VAL A 913 2.29 -16.08 -2.88
CA VAL A 913 3.67 -15.61 -2.95
C VAL A 913 4.13 -15.16 -1.55
N PRO A 914 5.24 -15.71 -1.01
CA PRO A 914 5.81 -15.29 0.26
C PRO A 914 6.04 -13.78 0.36
N HIS A 915 5.77 -13.21 1.54
CA HIS A 915 5.86 -11.76 1.77
C HIS A 915 7.24 -11.17 1.44
N TRP A 916 8.32 -11.89 1.74
CA TRP A 916 9.70 -11.43 1.47
C TRP A 916 9.98 -11.30 -0.04
N LEU A 917 9.37 -12.13 -0.90
CA LEU A 917 9.47 -12.01 -2.35
C LEU A 917 8.71 -10.78 -2.86
N ARG A 918 7.52 -10.49 -2.30
CA ARG A 918 6.79 -9.23 -2.60
C ARG A 918 7.57 -8.00 -2.15
N GLN A 919 8.29 -8.06 -1.02
CA GLN A 919 9.19 -6.99 -0.59
C GLN A 919 10.37 -6.83 -1.55
N MET A 920 10.94 -7.95 -2.01
CA MET A 920 12.03 -7.95 -2.99
C MET A 920 11.58 -7.35 -4.32
N GLU A 921 10.37 -7.67 -4.79
CA GLU A 921 9.75 -7.08 -5.99
C GLU A 921 9.64 -5.56 -5.89
N ARG A 922 9.17 -5.04 -4.75
CA ARG A 922 9.08 -3.59 -4.49
C ARG A 922 10.45 -2.92 -4.53
N GLU A 923 11.44 -3.48 -3.83
CA GLU A 923 12.82 -2.96 -3.82
C GLU A 923 13.48 -3.05 -5.22
N ILE A 924 13.20 -4.11 -6.00
CA ILE A 924 13.63 -4.21 -7.41
C ILE A 924 12.94 -3.13 -8.22
N GLY A 925 11.63 -2.89 -8.05
CA GLY A 925 10.90 -1.85 -8.76
C GLY A 925 11.49 -0.46 -8.51
N GLU A 926 11.76 -0.13 -7.24
CA GLU A 926 12.40 1.13 -6.83
C GLU A 926 13.82 1.28 -7.38
N ALA A 927 14.64 0.23 -7.31
CA ALA A 927 16.01 0.25 -7.85
C ALA A 927 16.03 0.25 -9.40
N SER A 928 15.14 -0.51 -10.03
CA SER A 928 15.00 -0.68 -11.48
C SER A 928 14.30 0.47 -12.15
N ARG A 929 13.86 1.47 -11.40
CA ARG A 929 13.40 2.70 -12.01
C ARG A 929 13.98 3.83 -11.17
N THR A 930 15.26 4.14 -11.41
CA THR A 930 15.99 5.23 -10.74
C THR A 930 15.28 6.60 -10.90
N ARG A 931 14.22 6.68 -11.71
CA ARG A 931 13.36 7.85 -11.94
C ARG A 931 11.86 7.56 -11.74
N TYR A 932 11.47 6.38 -11.26
CA TYR A 932 10.07 6.11 -10.86
C TYR A 932 9.80 6.88 -9.60
N VAL A 933 8.78 7.72 -9.68
CA VAL A 933 8.17 8.23 -8.48
C VAL A 933 7.05 7.26 -8.18
N GLY A 934 7.05 6.66 -6.99
CA GLY A 934 5.94 5.83 -6.54
C GLY A 934 4.58 6.51 -6.78
N ARG A 935 3.51 5.72 -6.79
CA ARG A 935 2.15 6.27 -6.85
C ARG A 935 2.00 7.39 -5.79
N PRO A 936 1.27 8.47 -6.10
CA PRO A 936 1.09 9.57 -5.16
C PRO A 936 0.55 9.04 -3.82
N THR A 937 1.30 9.28 -2.75
CA THR A 937 0.90 8.98 -1.37
C THR A 937 0.41 10.24 -0.68
N ALA A 938 -0.35 10.09 0.42
CA ALA A 938 -0.81 11.22 1.23
C ALA A 938 0.32 11.99 1.93
N GLU A 939 1.47 11.33 2.13
CA GLU A 939 2.69 11.92 2.67
C GLU A 939 3.77 11.90 1.60
N ALA A 940 4.23 13.08 1.17
CA ALA A 940 5.35 13.20 0.26
C ALA A 940 6.67 12.99 1.02
N GLU A 941 7.58 12.22 0.42
CA GLU A 941 8.94 12.07 0.93
C GLU A 941 9.73 13.35 0.68
N LEU A 942 10.10 14.05 1.75
CA LEU A 942 10.86 15.28 1.63
C LEU A 942 12.37 14.99 1.58
N ASP A 943 13.03 15.45 0.52
CA ASP A 943 14.48 15.37 0.35
C ASP A 943 15.15 16.57 1.04
N LEU A 944 15.15 16.55 2.37
CA LEU A 944 15.70 17.61 3.18
C LEU A 944 17.04 17.17 3.79
N PRO A 945 18.10 18.02 3.78
CA PRO A 945 19.44 17.62 4.17
C PRO A 945 19.55 17.24 5.65
N GLN A 946 20.38 16.25 5.96
CA GLN A 946 20.62 15.81 7.33
C GLN A 946 21.62 16.72 8.07
N VAL A 947 21.33 17.02 9.33
CA VAL A 947 22.26 17.67 10.26
C VAL A 947 23.02 16.59 11.05
N HIS A 948 24.33 16.48 10.83
CA HIS A 948 25.16 15.51 11.54
C HIS A 948 25.33 15.88 13.02
N VAL A 949 25.10 14.90 13.90
CA VAL A 949 25.29 15.05 15.35
C VAL A 949 26.75 14.77 15.70
N THR A 950 27.39 15.63 16.51
CA THR A 950 28.74 15.36 17.00
C THR A 950 28.74 14.34 18.15
N ARG A 951 29.86 13.65 18.37
CA ARG A 951 29.99 12.67 19.47
C ARG A 951 29.68 13.27 20.85
N GLU A 952 30.09 14.51 21.10
CA GLU A 952 29.80 15.19 22.37
C GLU A 952 28.31 15.48 22.55
N GLU A 953 27.63 15.92 21.51
CA GLU A 953 26.18 16.16 21.52
C GLU A 953 25.40 14.85 21.72
N PHE A 954 25.80 13.77 21.06
CA PHE A 954 25.21 12.45 21.26
C PHE A 954 25.32 11.98 22.73
N GLN A 955 26.51 12.05 23.31
CA GLN A 955 26.72 11.69 24.72
C GLN A 955 25.92 12.58 25.69
N GLN A 956 25.75 13.87 25.37
CA GLN A 956 24.91 14.77 26.16
C GLN A 956 23.43 14.37 26.07
N GLN A 957 22.94 14.01 24.88
CA GLN A 957 21.56 13.56 24.70
C GLN A 957 21.29 12.26 25.48
N ILE A 958 22.20 11.28 25.43
CA ILE A 958 22.06 10.02 26.20
C ILE A 958 22.02 10.28 27.70
N ARG A 959 22.92 11.13 28.23
CA ARG A 959 22.94 11.46 29.67
C ARG A 959 21.62 12.07 30.16
N HIS A 960 20.93 12.77 29.27
CA HIS A 960 19.67 13.45 29.56
C HIS A 960 18.48 12.81 28.83
N TRP A 961 18.56 11.52 28.47
CA TRP A 961 17.57 10.88 27.59
C TRP A 961 16.15 10.91 28.15
N ARG A 962 15.99 10.60 29.45
CA ARG A 962 14.68 10.55 30.12
C ARG A 962 14.23 11.88 30.72
N SER A 963 15.08 12.91 30.69
CA SER A 963 14.70 14.22 31.24
C SER A 963 13.72 14.90 30.30
N SER A 964 12.57 15.33 30.82
CA SER A 964 11.56 16.05 30.03
C SER A 964 12.21 17.21 29.26
N PRO A 965 11.84 17.44 27.98
CA PRO A 965 12.27 18.61 27.21
C PRO A 965 11.97 19.95 27.90
N THR A 966 11.09 19.95 28.92
CA THR A 966 10.82 21.09 29.79
C THR A 966 11.79 21.20 30.97
N SER A 967 12.95 21.84 30.80
CA SER A 967 13.58 22.59 31.91
C SER A 967 14.68 23.56 31.47
N ASP A 968 14.32 24.80 31.12
CA ASP A 968 15.22 25.93 31.45
C ASP A 968 14.52 27.29 31.66
N ARG A 969 13.21 27.31 31.94
CA ARG A 969 12.59 28.51 32.51
C ARG A 969 12.84 28.54 34.01
N GLY A 970 13.87 29.30 34.39
CA GLY A 970 14.40 29.45 35.73
C GLY A 970 13.34 29.58 36.84
N ARG A 971 13.08 28.47 37.53
CA ARG A 971 12.57 28.51 38.90
C ARG A 971 13.73 28.84 39.83
N LYS A 972 13.96 30.13 40.08
CA LYS A 972 14.65 30.58 41.28
C LYS A 972 13.94 29.95 42.50
N ARG A 973 14.51 28.87 43.03
CA ARG A 973 14.13 28.31 44.34
C ARG A 973 14.38 29.40 45.38
N SER A 974 13.32 30.12 45.76
CA SER A 974 13.35 30.88 47.00
C SER A 974 13.35 29.89 48.16
N SER A 975 14.46 29.83 48.88
CA SER A 975 14.58 29.04 50.09
C SER A 975 13.72 29.68 51.18
N LYS A 976 12.46 29.28 51.30
CA LYS A 976 11.68 29.52 52.52
C LYS A 976 11.78 28.29 53.41
N LYS A 977 12.67 28.38 54.40
CA LYS A 977 12.64 27.60 55.65
C LYS A 977 11.20 27.57 56.18
N ARG A 978 10.61 26.38 56.30
CA ARG A 978 9.51 26.10 57.22
C ARG A 978 9.87 24.83 57.99
N GLY A 979 9.85 24.96 59.32
CA GLY A 979 10.22 23.91 60.25
C GLY A 979 9.13 22.86 60.43
N ASN A 980 9.54 21.76 61.06
CA ASN A 980 8.72 20.75 61.74
C ASN A 980 7.57 21.36 62.54
N PRO A 981 6.42 20.68 62.60
CA PRO A 981 6.18 19.57 63.55
C PRO A 981 5.57 18.32 62.86
N GLU A 982 5.88 17.08 63.24
CA GLU A 982 5.40 16.29 64.39
C GLU A 982 3.88 15.98 64.40
N ASP A 983 3.60 14.67 64.49
CA ASP A 983 2.41 13.93 64.94
C ASP A 983 1.07 14.04 64.16
N GLU A 984 0.73 13.01 63.38
CA GLU A 984 -0.20 11.88 63.72
C GLU A 984 -0.31 10.87 62.56
#